data_AF-A0A1F9LDJ1-F1
#
_entry.id   AF-A0A1F9LDJ1-F1
#
_cell.length_a   1.000
_cell.length_b   1.000
_cell.length_c   1.000
_cell.angle_alpha   90.00
_cell.angle_beta   90.00
_cell.angle_gamma   90.00
#
_symmetry.space_group_name_H-M   'P 1'
#
loop_
_entity.id
_entity.type
_entity.pdbx_description
1 polymer ?
#
loop_
_entity_poly.entity_id
_entity_poly.type
_entity_poly.pdbx_seq_one_letter_code
_entity_poly.pdbx_strand_id
1 'polypeptide(L)'
;MSQEFTDYYGSNIRLLEKHHPLVWKYITKIQPEPVGQITAASNGNPNLIATDSQGNSRVLHNEANPEKESADFLETIAIDHKGFVAILGMGLCYSILNILKQRPQLQFLAIFELDPGIFIQALRYTDLSSVLQDPRLILGIGTETKISETLAKASRTLQLEDANIFHHQPSFSFNPKGYARLKEDLFAHINGLNVGGATTRILGKNFLNNRFKHITTIHHHLLLEHIQNKFDGVPAILVAGGPSLDKNIHLLKQAQEKAVIIAVDTVLPALLKNGVHPHFLTCIDANDLTFEKFADLIPEIKDIALICSSWVNPKTPKIFPADQVFWTFTGQPMEAWLNSLLGGKYLTGGASTVAHLNLIAAHLLGCDPIIFIGQDLAYPSSVSSSHAKGTVLQGSSPKDAVTSHVQGETVTGINGEILRTNRSFLGMKDFFEANIAASDKNHINATEGGANIEGTKIMTLQEALDTHCKITIDTTRHLKNFYSTAKPISADSMLAQFDRMLHKIQLLQKTIKKADEIASSLLKELTKSQKTGTPIRSFDMLNLPQKKQINKIDTVHKNLDNTLDVWKILEEITMEGLKESERQKQDISILENNPEKYIEWLLKNLNRLSGINKARKETLALLAKNLNMVMSFHQKETKYLKQINNGSQTEQNRLSLARLYMDSKNYYMAKPLLEELCRTMPKSGEVYFYLGCSALQSNMLKKADHYFQTAIKHDPNLKKQIEAYLRELGDEFLKFAQYFKTQPGRELSVKYMVLKGLRYDPTHSELKKDMETILKKDMEKIKSDMDTDNYQASAELIGKWHQTAMDQPNLLTSLPFELTGNIFLFQGKLFLSQKNYPNALLSLKKAMEYSPTDPDIHAAIIDTLFVTNDFNGAIEALSIAIKLDTKFAAYWETIGDSLQSADQNEDAILAYEKCFVHLPDNINLLRKMGDCYMALDQLEAARAAYELLKTKMKSLTDK
;
A
#
# COMPACT_ATOMS: atom_id res chain seq x y z
N MET A 1 11.42 -40.56 -52.09
CA MET A 1 12.78 -40.74 -51.57
C MET A 1 12.75 -40.28 -50.12
N SER A 2 12.92 -41.18 -49.17
CA SER A 2 13.00 -40.84 -47.75
C SER A 2 14.30 -40.08 -47.51
N GLN A 3 14.21 -38.82 -47.09
CA GLN A 3 15.36 -38.05 -46.68
C GLN A 3 15.92 -38.67 -45.39
N GLU A 4 17.16 -39.18 -45.43
CA GLU A 4 17.83 -39.72 -44.25
C GLU A 4 18.33 -38.56 -43.39
N PHE A 5 17.86 -38.47 -42.15
CA PHE A 5 18.34 -37.50 -41.16
C PHE A 5 19.42 -38.12 -40.28
N THR A 6 20.42 -37.33 -39.90
CA THR A 6 21.46 -37.73 -38.94
C THR A 6 20.83 -38.05 -37.57
N ASP A 7 21.20 -39.19 -36.97
CA ASP A 7 20.82 -39.56 -35.61
C ASP A 7 21.88 -39.12 -34.58
N TYR A 8 21.50 -38.17 -33.72
CA TYR A 8 22.32 -37.57 -32.67
C TYR A 8 22.09 -38.21 -31.28
N TYR A 9 21.24 -39.24 -31.16
CA TYR A 9 20.79 -39.77 -29.88
C TYR A 9 21.95 -40.20 -28.97
N GLY A 10 22.90 -40.97 -29.51
CA GLY A 10 24.04 -41.47 -28.75
C GLY A 10 24.98 -40.36 -28.23
N SER A 11 25.14 -39.25 -28.96
CA SER A 11 25.91 -38.10 -28.48
C SER A 11 25.13 -37.28 -27.45
N ASN A 12 23.85 -37.02 -27.72
CA ASN A 12 23.01 -36.21 -26.84
C ASN A 12 22.73 -36.90 -25.50
N ILE A 13 22.50 -38.22 -25.48
CA ILE A 13 22.30 -38.98 -24.24
C ILE A 13 23.52 -38.92 -23.32
N ARG A 14 24.74 -39.01 -23.87
CA ARG A 14 25.98 -38.89 -23.07
C ARG A 14 26.13 -37.50 -22.44
N LEU A 15 25.72 -36.45 -23.15
CA LEU A 15 25.70 -35.09 -22.60
C LEU A 15 24.61 -34.92 -21.55
N LEU A 16 23.43 -35.50 -21.77
CA LEU A 16 22.32 -35.48 -20.82
C LEU A 16 22.69 -36.17 -19.51
N GLU A 17 23.34 -37.34 -19.57
CA GLU A 17 23.84 -38.05 -18.38
C GLU A 17 24.82 -37.19 -17.58
N LYS A 18 25.74 -36.51 -18.27
CA LYS A 18 26.78 -35.69 -17.65
C LYS A 18 26.25 -34.39 -17.03
N HIS A 19 25.37 -33.68 -17.74
CA HIS A 19 24.96 -32.31 -17.38
C HIS A 19 23.56 -32.23 -16.76
N HIS A 20 22.68 -33.21 -17.02
CA HIS A 20 21.29 -33.26 -16.52
C HIS A 20 20.94 -34.67 -15.99
N PRO A 21 21.67 -35.20 -15.00
CA PRO A 21 21.57 -36.60 -14.58
C PRO A 21 20.19 -37.00 -14.05
N LEU A 22 19.42 -36.07 -13.48
CA LEU A 22 18.06 -36.34 -13.00
C LEU A 22 17.10 -36.63 -14.16
N VAL A 23 17.19 -35.86 -15.24
CA VAL A 23 16.38 -36.07 -16.45
C VAL A 23 16.81 -37.33 -17.16
N TRP A 24 18.12 -37.58 -17.29
CA TRP A 24 18.64 -38.83 -17.85
C TRP A 24 18.13 -40.06 -17.09
N LYS A 25 18.18 -40.04 -15.75
CA LYS A 25 17.63 -41.12 -14.90
C LYS A 25 16.14 -41.31 -15.13
N TYR A 26 15.38 -40.23 -15.24
CA TYR A 26 13.94 -40.28 -15.48
C TYR A 26 13.62 -40.96 -16.83
N ILE A 27 14.22 -40.49 -17.94
CA ILE A 27 13.94 -41.07 -19.26
C ILE A 27 14.48 -42.50 -19.40
N THR A 28 15.59 -42.84 -18.75
CA THR A 28 16.14 -44.21 -18.76
C THR A 28 15.25 -45.16 -17.97
N LYS A 29 14.61 -44.68 -16.90
CA LYS A 29 13.68 -45.46 -16.08
C LYS A 29 12.38 -45.76 -16.81
N ILE A 30 11.79 -44.77 -17.48
CA ILE A 30 10.48 -44.93 -18.12
C ILE A 30 10.57 -45.44 -19.57
N GLN A 31 11.74 -45.33 -20.20
CA GLN A 31 12.02 -45.74 -21.59
C GLN A 31 10.92 -45.29 -22.56
N PRO A 32 10.72 -43.97 -22.73
CA PRO A 32 9.59 -43.47 -23.49
C PRO A 32 9.78 -43.74 -24.99
N GLU A 33 8.73 -44.23 -25.63
CA GLU A 33 8.71 -44.42 -27.08
C GLU A 33 8.68 -43.06 -27.80
N PRO A 34 9.38 -42.91 -28.94
CA PRO A 34 9.32 -41.69 -29.74
C PRO A 34 7.89 -41.47 -30.26
N VAL A 35 7.40 -40.23 -30.14
CA VAL A 35 6.07 -39.84 -30.60
C VAL A 35 6.13 -39.23 -31.99
N GLY A 36 5.14 -39.52 -32.84
CA GLY A 36 4.97 -38.90 -34.15
C GLY A 36 5.96 -39.36 -35.23
N GLN A 37 5.81 -38.79 -36.42
CA GLN A 37 6.64 -39.04 -37.60
C GLN A 37 7.48 -37.82 -37.93
N ILE A 38 8.77 -38.06 -38.22
CA ILE A 38 9.67 -37.01 -38.70
C ILE A 38 9.46 -36.77 -40.20
N THR A 39 9.34 -35.51 -40.58
CA THR A 39 9.22 -35.04 -41.96
C THR A 39 10.29 -33.99 -42.26
N ALA A 40 10.50 -33.68 -43.54
CA ALA A 40 11.38 -32.59 -43.94
C ALA A 40 10.58 -31.30 -44.11
N ALA A 41 11.03 -30.21 -43.50
CA ALA A 41 10.58 -28.87 -43.85
C ALA A 41 11.13 -28.46 -45.23
N SER A 42 10.58 -27.40 -45.82
CA SER A 42 11.01 -26.92 -47.15
C SER A 42 12.50 -26.55 -47.24
N ASN A 43 13.14 -26.20 -46.11
CA ASN A 43 14.57 -25.93 -46.02
C ASN A 43 15.44 -27.17 -45.73
N GLY A 44 14.84 -28.35 -45.64
CA GLY A 44 15.53 -29.62 -45.40
C GLY A 44 15.76 -29.98 -43.93
N ASN A 45 15.42 -29.10 -42.98
CA ASN A 45 15.51 -29.42 -41.55
C ASN A 45 14.39 -30.40 -41.13
N PRO A 46 14.64 -31.27 -40.13
CA PRO A 46 13.61 -32.15 -39.61
C PRO A 46 12.46 -31.37 -38.96
N ASN A 47 11.25 -31.87 -39.15
CA ASN A 47 10.02 -31.41 -38.54
C ASN A 47 9.31 -32.63 -37.94
N LEU A 48 8.36 -32.41 -37.04
CA LEU A 48 7.67 -33.47 -36.32
C LEU A 48 6.17 -33.32 -36.51
N ILE A 49 5.53 -34.39 -37.02
CA ILE A 49 4.08 -34.51 -37.08
C ILE A 49 3.64 -35.51 -36.01
N ALA A 50 2.90 -35.04 -35.01
CA ALA A 50 2.41 -35.87 -33.92
C ALA A 50 0.89 -35.87 -33.88
N THR A 51 0.29 -37.01 -33.52
CA THR A 51 -1.17 -37.14 -33.37
C THR A 51 -1.55 -36.94 -31.92
N ASP A 52 -2.43 -35.97 -31.63
CA ASP A 52 -2.88 -35.69 -30.28
C ASP A 52 -3.86 -36.76 -29.76
N SER A 53 -4.19 -36.69 -28.47
CA SER A 53 -5.13 -37.62 -27.82
C SER A 53 -6.56 -37.61 -28.41
N GLN A 54 -6.89 -36.63 -29.26
CA GLN A 54 -8.18 -36.53 -29.97
C GLN A 54 -8.08 -37.07 -31.40
N GLY A 55 -6.92 -37.60 -31.82
CA GLY A 55 -6.70 -38.14 -33.16
C GLY A 55 -6.34 -37.08 -34.20
N ASN A 56 -6.10 -35.82 -33.81
CA ASN A 56 -5.71 -34.77 -34.75
C ASN A 56 -4.21 -34.79 -34.99
N SER A 57 -3.81 -34.89 -36.26
CA SER A 57 -2.41 -34.74 -36.66
C SER A 57 -1.99 -33.27 -36.60
N ARG A 58 -0.87 -32.99 -35.94
CA ARG A 58 -0.34 -31.64 -35.75
C ARG A 58 1.13 -31.59 -36.17
N VAL A 59 1.45 -30.60 -37.00
CA VAL A 59 2.83 -30.24 -37.29
C VAL A 59 3.36 -29.40 -36.12
N LEU A 60 4.48 -29.81 -35.53
CA LEU A 60 5.05 -29.18 -34.35
C LEU A 60 6.03 -28.06 -34.65
N HIS A 61 6.42 -27.88 -35.91
CA HIS A 61 7.19 -26.72 -36.36
C HIS A 61 6.70 -26.12 -37.68
N ASN A 62 7.09 -24.87 -37.95
CA ASN A 62 6.86 -24.18 -39.21
C ASN A 62 7.27 -25.04 -40.41
N GLU A 63 6.33 -25.28 -41.33
CA GLU A 63 6.50 -26.17 -42.48
C GLU A 63 7.59 -25.70 -43.46
N ALA A 64 7.84 -24.40 -43.55
CA ALA A 64 8.86 -23.86 -44.43
C ALA A 64 10.26 -23.88 -43.80
N ASN A 65 10.36 -23.49 -42.53
CA ASN A 65 11.61 -23.49 -41.76
C ASN A 65 11.32 -23.49 -40.24
N PRO A 66 11.58 -24.60 -39.53
CA PRO A 66 11.39 -24.73 -38.09
C PRO A 66 12.08 -23.64 -37.24
N GLU A 67 13.20 -23.09 -37.70
CA GLU A 67 13.94 -22.09 -36.93
C GLU A 67 13.24 -20.73 -36.87
N LYS A 68 12.30 -20.43 -37.79
CA LYS A 68 11.58 -19.14 -37.82
C LYS A 68 10.80 -18.85 -36.55
N GLU A 69 10.37 -19.88 -35.84
CA GLU A 69 9.64 -19.77 -34.56
C GLU A 69 10.47 -19.09 -33.47
N SER A 70 11.79 -19.10 -33.61
CA SER A 70 12.69 -18.40 -32.70
C SER A 70 12.48 -16.88 -32.72
N ALA A 71 12.02 -16.32 -33.85
CA ALA A 71 11.86 -14.87 -34.01
C ALA A 71 10.87 -14.29 -32.99
N ASP A 72 9.73 -14.95 -32.80
CA ASP A 72 8.66 -14.50 -31.89
C ASP A 72 9.16 -14.42 -30.43
N PHE A 73 9.90 -15.45 -29.99
CA PHE A 73 10.51 -15.45 -28.67
C PHE A 73 11.57 -14.36 -28.54
N LEU A 74 12.40 -14.16 -29.57
CA LEU A 74 13.49 -13.18 -29.55
C LEU A 74 12.94 -11.74 -29.62
N GLU A 75 11.84 -11.48 -30.32
CA GLU A 75 11.21 -10.16 -30.32
C GLU A 75 10.67 -9.81 -28.91
N THR A 76 10.14 -10.81 -28.21
CA THR A 76 9.52 -10.59 -26.89
C THR A 76 10.53 -10.59 -25.74
N ILE A 77 11.59 -11.41 -25.83
CA ILE A 77 12.65 -11.47 -24.81
C ILE A 77 13.68 -10.39 -25.13
N ALA A 78 13.77 -9.36 -24.29
CA ALA A 78 14.75 -8.29 -24.43
C ALA A 78 16.19 -8.82 -24.45
N ILE A 79 17.07 -8.20 -25.25
CA ILE A 79 18.47 -8.62 -25.42
C ILE A 79 19.24 -8.55 -24.09
N ASP A 80 18.90 -7.58 -23.24
CA ASP A 80 19.47 -7.32 -21.93
C ASP A 80 18.67 -7.94 -20.78
N HIS A 81 17.77 -8.89 -21.06
CA HIS A 81 17.04 -9.61 -20.01
C HIS A 81 18.01 -10.43 -19.14
N LYS A 82 18.06 -10.11 -17.83
CA LYS A 82 18.99 -10.70 -16.85
C LYS A 82 18.38 -11.77 -15.96
N GLY A 83 17.10 -12.05 -16.11
CA GLY A 83 16.34 -12.87 -15.17
C GLY A 83 16.17 -14.30 -15.63
N PHE A 84 14.93 -14.77 -15.53
CA PHE A 84 14.53 -16.13 -15.80
C PHE A 84 13.52 -16.19 -16.94
N VAL A 85 13.65 -17.18 -17.82
CA VAL A 85 12.65 -17.49 -18.85
C VAL A 85 12.25 -18.94 -18.72
N ALA A 86 10.95 -19.23 -18.75
CA ALA A 86 10.42 -20.57 -18.94
C ALA A 86 9.72 -20.70 -20.30
N ILE A 87 9.90 -21.84 -20.97
CA ILE A 87 9.16 -22.21 -22.17
C ILE A 87 8.40 -23.50 -21.90
N LEU A 88 7.09 -23.45 -22.15
CA LEU A 88 6.18 -24.59 -22.06
C LEU A 88 6.08 -25.25 -23.44
N GLY A 89 6.67 -26.43 -23.55
CA GLY A 89 6.85 -27.17 -24.79
C GLY A 89 8.17 -26.84 -25.48
N MET A 90 8.76 -27.83 -26.16
CA MET A 90 10.08 -27.65 -26.81
C MET A 90 10.15 -28.07 -28.26
N GLY A 91 9.23 -28.93 -28.72
CA GLY A 91 9.34 -29.60 -30.02
C GLY A 91 10.73 -30.22 -30.22
N LEU A 92 11.37 -29.94 -31.34
CA LEU A 92 12.73 -30.37 -31.71
C LEU A 92 13.83 -29.40 -31.25
N CYS A 93 13.54 -28.49 -30.31
CA CYS A 93 14.51 -27.61 -29.61
C CYS A 93 15.09 -26.42 -30.41
N TYR A 94 14.58 -26.10 -31.60
CA TYR A 94 15.12 -25.02 -32.46
C TYR A 94 15.17 -23.64 -31.78
N SER A 95 14.08 -23.21 -31.16
CA SER A 95 14.00 -21.89 -30.50
C SER A 95 14.95 -21.77 -29.30
N ILE A 96 15.15 -22.87 -28.57
CA ILE A 96 15.97 -22.92 -27.34
C ILE A 96 17.44 -22.65 -27.67
N LEU A 97 17.94 -23.28 -28.73
CA LEU A 97 19.29 -23.05 -29.25
C LEU A 97 19.51 -21.56 -29.57
N ASN A 98 18.56 -20.96 -30.29
CA ASN A 98 18.65 -19.57 -30.72
C ASN A 98 18.54 -18.58 -29.56
N ILE A 99 17.68 -18.84 -28.58
CA ILE A 99 17.55 -18.01 -27.36
C ILE A 99 18.85 -18.04 -26.56
N LEU A 100 19.40 -19.22 -26.27
CA LEU A 100 20.66 -19.31 -25.51
C LEU A 100 21.80 -18.57 -26.20
N LYS A 101 21.90 -18.68 -27.54
CA LYS A 101 22.94 -18.02 -28.33
C LYS A 101 22.78 -16.48 -28.36
N GLN A 102 21.55 -15.99 -28.52
CA GLN A 102 21.27 -14.56 -28.75
C GLN A 102 20.90 -13.79 -27.47
N ARG A 103 20.70 -14.47 -26.35
CA ARG A 103 20.43 -13.86 -25.02
C ARG A 103 21.53 -14.26 -24.03
N PRO A 104 22.77 -13.76 -24.21
CA PRO A 104 23.89 -14.12 -23.33
C PRO A 104 23.71 -13.64 -21.89
N GLN A 105 22.88 -12.61 -21.67
CA GLN A 105 22.61 -12.05 -20.33
C GLN A 105 21.49 -12.80 -19.57
N LEU A 106 20.78 -13.74 -20.20
CA LEU A 106 19.77 -14.53 -19.48
C LEU A 106 20.46 -15.44 -18.45
N GLN A 107 20.00 -15.44 -17.19
CA GLN A 107 20.60 -16.28 -16.14
C GLN A 107 20.16 -17.74 -16.25
N PHE A 108 18.86 -17.97 -16.46
CA PHE A 108 18.31 -19.32 -16.59
C PHE A 108 17.22 -19.38 -17.66
N LEU A 109 17.23 -20.48 -18.42
CA LEU A 109 16.20 -20.87 -19.36
C LEU A 109 15.65 -22.24 -18.96
N ALA A 110 14.42 -22.27 -18.45
CA ALA A 110 13.74 -23.51 -18.09
C ALA A 110 12.80 -23.98 -19.19
N ILE A 111 12.87 -25.25 -19.53
CA ILE A 111 12.06 -25.86 -20.57
C ILE A 111 11.25 -26.99 -19.94
N PHE A 112 9.94 -26.96 -20.15
CA PHE A 112 9.05 -28.01 -19.69
C PHE A 112 8.40 -28.72 -20.86
N GLU A 113 8.66 -30.01 -21.03
CA GLU A 113 8.06 -30.86 -22.07
C GLU A 113 7.24 -31.96 -21.41
N LEU A 114 5.93 -31.95 -21.63
CA LEU A 114 5.02 -32.88 -20.96
C LEU A 114 5.04 -34.27 -21.59
N ASP A 115 5.43 -34.38 -22.87
CA ASP A 115 5.52 -35.65 -23.57
C ASP A 115 7.00 -36.07 -23.74
N PRO A 116 7.48 -37.05 -22.96
CA PRO A 116 8.86 -37.52 -23.07
C PRO A 116 9.20 -38.09 -24.45
N GLY A 117 8.22 -38.55 -25.24
CA GLY A 117 8.43 -39.04 -26.60
C GLY A 117 8.82 -37.94 -27.58
N ILE A 118 8.29 -36.72 -27.43
CA ILE A 118 8.74 -35.53 -28.18
C ILE A 118 10.21 -35.22 -27.82
N PHE A 119 10.57 -35.31 -26.54
CA PHE A 119 11.95 -35.12 -26.10
C PHE A 119 12.91 -36.15 -26.70
N ILE A 120 12.50 -37.42 -26.83
CA ILE A 120 13.29 -38.45 -27.52
C ILE A 120 13.50 -38.11 -29.00
N GLN A 121 12.48 -37.57 -29.68
CA GLN A 121 12.64 -37.12 -31.08
C GLN A 121 13.66 -35.98 -31.20
N ALA A 122 13.62 -35.01 -30.30
CA ALA A 122 14.61 -33.94 -30.22
C ALA A 122 16.04 -34.47 -30.01
N LEU A 123 16.22 -35.46 -29.12
CA LEU A 123 17.52 -36.10 -28.88
C LEU A 123 18.05 -36.84 -30.11
N ARG A 124 17.18 -37.40 -30.96
CA ARG A 124 17.57 -38.12 -32.19
C ARG A 124 17.88 -37.17 -33.35
N TYR A 125 17.03 -36.18 -33.59
CA TYR A 125 17.05 -35.46 -34.87
C TYR A 125 17.58 -34.01 -34.81
N THR A 126 18.03 -33.56 -33.63
CA THR A 126 18.67 -32.25 -33.46
C THR A 126 20.02 -32.40 -32.76
N ASP A 127 21.05 -31.69 -33.23
CA ASP A 127 22.31 -31.57 -32.48
C ASP A 127 22.08 -30.64 -31.27
N LEU A 128 21.95 -31.24 -30.08
CA LEU A 128 21.73 -30.52 -28.83
C LEU A 128 23.02 -30.31 -28.04
N SER A 129 24.19 -30.51 -28.65
CA SER A 129 25.47 -30.46 -27.96
C SER A 129 25.71 -29.13 -27.25
N SER A 130 25.43 -28.01 -27.90
CA SER A 130 25.57 -26.67 -27.33
C SER A 130 24.48 -26.33 -26.29
N VAL A 131 23.29 -26.91 -26.42
CA VAL A 131 22.16 -26.70 -25.51
C VAL A 131 22.36 -27.46 -24.19
N LEU A 132 22.64 -28.77 -24.27
CA LEU A 132 22.80 -29.64 -23.10
C LEU A 132 24.07 -29.35 -22.27
N GLN A 133 25.05 -28.65 -22.84
CA GLN A 133 26.26 -28.21 -22.13
C GLN A 133 26.08 -26.83 -21.48
N ASP A 134 25.04 -26.07 -21.82
CA ASP A 134 24.84 -24.72 -21.32
C ASP A 134 24.35 -24.77 -19.85
N PRO A 135 25.09 -24.18 -18.88
CA PRO A 135 24.73 -24.25 -17.46
C PRO A 135 23.40 -23.54 -17.14
N ARG A 136 22.94 -22.64 -18.02
CA ARG A 136 21.70 -21.88 -17.86
C ARG A 136 20.45 -22.72 -18.12
N LEU A 137 20.58 -23.85 -18.81
CA LEU A 137 19.44 -24.70 -19.17
C LEU A 137 18.87 -25.45 -17.96
N ILE A 138 17.55 -25.42 -17.78
CA ILE A 138 16.80 -26.25 -16.83
C ILE A 138 15.80 -27.09 -17.62
N LEU A 139 15.67 -28.37 -17.31
CA LEU A 139 14.79 -29.29 -18.02
C LEU A 139 13.80 -29.91 -17.04
N GLY A 140 12.50 -29.78 -17.32
CA GLY A 140 11.41 -30.51 -16.69
C GLY A 140 10.73 -31.40 -17.73
N ILE A 141 10.89 -32.71 -17.64
CA ILE A 141 10.38 -33.65 -18.64
C ILE A 141 9.32 -34.55 -18.00
N GLY A 142 8.17 -34.67 -18.65
CA GLY A 142 7.04 -35.47 -18.22
C GLY A 142 6.05 -34.74 -17.30
N THR A 143 4.87 -35.34 -17.14
CA THR A 143 3.74 -34.78 -16.39
C THR A 143 3.92 -34.78 -14.86
N GLU A 144 4.83 -35.58 -14.33
CA GLU A 144 5.08 -35.70 -12.88
C GLU A 144 6.19 -34.76 -12.38
N THR A 145 6.59 -33.79 -13.19
CA THR A 145 7.68 -32.86 -12.84
C THR A 145 7.31 -32.00 -11.64
N LYS A 146 8.07 -32.11 -10.55
CA LYS A 146 7.93 -31.23 -9.38
C LYS A 146 8.63 -29.89 -9.60
N ILE A 147 7.84 -28.85 -9.88
CA ILE A 147 8.32 -27.51 -10.23
C ILE A 147 9.35 -26.96 -9.22
N SER A 148 9.08 -27.10 -7.92
CA SER A 148 9.97 -26.59 -6.87
C SER A 148 11.34 -27.26 -6.88
N GLU A 149 11.41 -28.57 -7.14
CA GLU A 149 12.66 -29.32 -7.23
C GLU A 149 13.40 -28.98 -8.52
N THR A 150 12.68 -28.90 -9.65
CA THR A 150 13.23 -28.53 -10.96
C THR A 150 13.83 -27.13 -10.96
N LEU A 151 13.15 -26.17 -10.34
CA LEU A 151 13.58 -24.77 -10.30
C LEU A 151 14.48 -24.42 -9.11
N ALA A 152 14.86 -25.38 -8.27
CA ALA A 152 15.66 -25.13 -7.07
C ALA A 152 16.95 -24.34 -7.36
N LYS A 153 17.61 -24.61 -8.49
CA LYS A 153 18.83 -23.87 -8.88
C LYS A 153 18.58 -22.41 -9.31
N ALA A 154 17.36 -22.10 -9.74
CA ALA A 154 16.94 -20.77 -10.17
C ALA A 154 16.18 -20.00 -9.08
N SER A 155 15.86 -20.60 -7.92
CA SER A 155 15.07 -19.96 -6.87
C SER A 155 15.62 -18.60 -6.45
N ARG A 156 16.95 -18.47 -6.36
CA ARG A 156 17.61 -17.20 -6.05
C ARG A 156 17.40 -16.14 -7.14
N THR A 157 17.59 -16.51 -8.41
CA THR A 157 17.33 -15.61 -9.54
C THR A 157 15.87 -15.17 -9.56
N LEU A 158 14.94 -16.10 -9.32
CA LEU A 158 13.50 -15.83 -9.26
C LEU A 158 13.10 -14.86 -8.13
N GLN A 159 13.85 -14.82 -7.03
CA GLN A 159 13.65 -13.85 -5.95
C GLN A 159 14.25 -12.46 -6.25
N LEU A 160 15.24 -12.38 -7.14
CA LEU A 160 16.01 -11.17 -7.38
C LEU A 160 15.65 -10.48 -8.70
N GLU A 161 15.22 -11.23 -9.72
CA GLU A 161 15.03 -10.79 -11.09
C GLU A 161 13.64 -11.14 -11.63
N ASP A 162 13.30 -10.52 -12.75
CA ASP A 162 12.04 -10.77 -13.46
C ASP A 162 12.02 -12.15 -14.12
N ALA A 163 10.81 -12.69 -14.24
CA ALA A 163 10.56 -14.00 -14.83
C ALA A 163 9.48 -13.92 -15.91
N ASN A 164 9.71 -14.56 -17.05
CA ASN A 164 8.72 -14.66 -18.12
C ASN A 164 8.42 -16.12 -18.45
N ILE A 165 7.16 -16.42 -18.73
CA ILE A 165 6.70 -17.75 -19.16
C ILE A 165 6.14 -17.61 -20.58
N PHE A 166 6.70 -18.36 -21.52
CA PHE A 166 6.26 -18.42 -22.91
C PHE A 166 5.80 -19.82 -23.28
N HIS A 167 5.07 -19.92 -24.38
CA HIS A 167 4.55 -21.20 -24.88
C HIS A 167 5.14 -21.49 -26.25
N HIS A 168 5.60 -22.71 -26.46
CA HIS A 168 5.76 -23.25 -27.80
C HIS A 168 4.36 -23.64 -28.30
N GLN A 169 3.72 -22.77 -29.09
CA GLN A 169 2.30 -22.91 -29.43
C GLN A 169 1.92 -24.27 -30.03
N PRO A 170 2.71 -24.88 -30.93
CA PRO A 170 2.39 -26.22 -31.44
C PRO A 170 2.37 -27.29 -30.34
N SER A 171 3.35 -27.31 -29.43
CA SER A 171 3.37 -28.22 -28.27
C SER A 171 2.21 -27.93 -27.31
N PHE A 172 1.94 -26.66 -27.02
CA PHE A 172 0.82 -26.27 -26.16
C PHE A 172 -0.50 -26.77 -26.73
N SER A 173 -0.66 -26.66 -28.05
CA SER A 173 -1.83 -27.12 -28.78
C SER A 173 -1.94 -28.66 -28.85
N PHE A 174 -0.82 -29.38 -28.75
CA PHE A 174 -0.77 -30.85 -28.69
C PHE A 174 -1.31 -31.39 -27.35
N ASN A 175 -1.04 -30.71 -26.24
CA ASN A 175 -1.61 -31.04 -24.92
C ASN A 175 -2.13 -29.80 -24.16
N PRO A 176 -3.25 -29.19 -24.60
CA PRO A 176 -3.72 -27.91 -24.05
C PRO A 176 -4.04 -27.98 -22.56
N LYS A 177 -4.69 -29.06 -22.12
CA LYS A 177 -5.09 -29.25 -20.72
C LYS A 177 -3.87 -29.43 -19.82
N GLY A 178 -2.91 -30.25 -20.22
CA GLY A 178 -1.70 -30.50 -19.45
C GLY A 178 -0.85 -29.23 -19.31
N TYR A 179 -0.61 -28.51 -20.41
CA TYR A 179 0.19 -27.29 -20.37
C TYR A 179 -0.51 -26.12 -19.68
N ALA A 180 -1.83 -26.01 -19.75
CA ALA A 180 -2.59 -25.02 -18.98
C ALA A 180 -2.39 -25.22 -17.47
N ARG A 181 -2.54 -26.45 -16.98
CA ARG A 181 -2.29 -26.78 -15.57
C ARG A 181 -0.84 -26.51 -15.16
N LEU A 182 0.12 -26.98 -15.95
CA LEU A 182 1.54 -26.72 -15.67
C LEU A 182 1.85 -25.21 -15.62
N LYS A 183 1.25 -24.42 -16.52
CA LYS A 183 1.41 -22.97 -16.52
C LYS A 183 0.93 -22.35 -15.22
N GLU A 184 -0.22 -22.78 -14.72
CA GLU A 184 -0.80 -22.28 -13.47
C GLU A 184 0.10 -22.61 -12.28
N ASP A 185 0.51 -23.87 -12.14
CA ASP A 185 1.40 -24.33 -11.08
C ASP A 185 2.76 -23.60 -11.12
N LEU A 186 3.31 -23.42 -12.33
CA LEU A 186 4.59 -22.74 -12.56
C LEU A 186 4.49 -21.25 -12.21
N PHE A 187 3.43 -20.59 -12.67
CA PHE A 187 3.18 -19.19 -12.38
C PHE A 187 3.02 -18.96 -10.88
N ALA A 188 2.24 -19.81 -10.19
CA ALA A 188 2.05 -19.71 -8.74
C ALA A 188 3.38 -19.82 -7.98
N HIS A 189 4.22 -20.80 -8.33
CA HIS A 189 5.54 -20.98 -7.72
C HIS A 189 6.48 -19.78 -7.96
N ILE A 190 6.60 -19.34 -9.21
CA ILE A 190 7.46 -18.20 -9.59
C ILE A 190 6.97 -16.92 -8.91
N ASN A 191 5.67 -16.67 -8.93
CA ASN A 191 5.08 -15.47 -8.34
C ASN A 191 5.31 -15.43 -6.82
N GLY A 192 5.19 -16.57 -6.12
CA GLY A 192 5.51 -16.64 -4.69
C GLY A 192 6.94 -16.22 -4.36
N LEU A 193 7.91 -16.68 -5.15
CA LEU A 193 9.32 -16.30 -4.98
C LEU A 193 9.60 -14.85 -5.36
N ASN A 194 9.07 -14.39 -6.50
CA ASN A 194 9.33 -13.05 -7.02
C ASN A 194 8.67 -11.97 -6.15
N VAL A 195 7.39 -12.11 -5.79
CA VAL A 195 6.69 -11.15 -4.93
C VAL A 195 7.31 -11.08 -3.54
N GLY A 196 7.63 -12.23 -2.95
CA GLY A 196 8.33 -12.29 -1.66
C GLY A 196 9.68 -11.59 -1.72
N GLY A 197 10.50 -11.93 -2.73
CA GLY A 197 11.83 -11.36 -2.94
C GLY A 197 11.79 -9.84 -3.22
N ALA A 198 10.87 -9.38 -4.06
CA ALA A 198 10.68 -7.96 -4.35
C ALA A 198 10.27 -7.17 -3.10
N THR A 199 9.33 -7.71 -2.32
CA THR A 199 8.88 -7.12 -1.05
C THR A 199 10.04 -6.98 -0.07
N THR A 200 10.82 -8.06 0.12
CA THR A 200 12.01 -8.05 0.97
C THR A 200 13.05 -7.03 0.50
N ARG A 201 13.32 -6.94 -0.80
CA ARG A 201 14.26 -5.95 -1.36
C ARG A 201 13.84 -4.51 -1.08
N ILE A 202 12.55 -4.20 -1.25
CA ILE A 202 12.00 -2.85 -1.12
C ILE A 202 11.81 -2.47 0.35
N LEU A 203 11.24 -3.36 1.16
CA LEU A 203 10.80 -3.06 2.53
C LEU A 203 11.71 -3.63 3.62
N GLY A 204 12.68 -4.49 3.30
CA GLY A 204 13.46 -5.21 4.32
C GLY A 204 14.20 -4.30 5.30
N LYS A 205 14.73 -3.16 4.81
CA LYS A 205 15.34 -2.15 5.69
C LYS A 205 14.32 -1.54 6.64
N ASN A 206 13.08 -1.33 6.18
CA ASN A 206 12.00 -0.81 7.00
C ASN A 206 11.56 -1.84 8.04
N PHE A 207 11.37 -3.11 7.66
CA PHE A 207 11.01 -4.19 8.57
C PHE A 207 12.04 -4.35 9.69
N LEU A 208 13.34 -4.34 9.35
CA LEU A 208 14.42 -4.36 10.33
C LEU A 208 14.31 -3.19 11.32
N ASN A 209 14.22 -1.95 10.83
CA ASN A 209 14.14 -0.77 11.69
C ASN A 209 12.90 -0.78 12.58
N ASN A 210 11.75 -1.22 12.06
CA ASN A 210 10.51 -1.32 12.82
C ASN A 210 10.66 -2.32 13.97
N ARG A 211 11.15 -3.54 13.70
CA ARG A 211 11.41 -4.56 14.74
C ARG A 211 12.21 -3.99 15.90
N PHE A 212 13.33 -3.33 15.62
CA PHE A 212 14.19 -2.77 16.67
C PHE A 212 13.57 -1.55 17.39
N LYS A 213 12.71 -0.77 16.73
CA LYS A 213 11.94 0.30 17.40
C LYS A 213 10.88 -0.24 18.35
N HIS A 214 10.32 -1.42 18.10
CA HIS A 214 9.39 -2.09 19.02
C HIS A 214 10.11 -2.70 20.21
N ILE A 215 11.31 -3.23 19.97
CA ILE A 215 12.14 -3.88 21.00
C ILE A 215 12.51 -2.91 22.14
N THR A 216 12.53 -1.59 21.90
CA THR A 216 12.80 -0.61 22.96
C THR A 216 11.80 -0.73 24.12
N THR A 217 10.53 -1.03 23.85
CA THR A 217 9.48 -1.14 24.88
C THR A 217 8.95 -2.56 25.06
N ILE A 218 9.66 -3.57 24.56
CA ILE A 218 9.18 -4.97 24.55
C ILE A 218 8.89 -5.55 25.93
N HIS A 219 9.56 -5.06 26.97
CA HIS A 219 9.35 -5.49 28.35
C HIS A 219 8.05 -4.96 28.97
N HIS A 220 7.31 -4.11 28.26
CA HIS A 220 5.93 -3.72 28.62
C HIS A 220 4.88 -4.58 27.89
N HIS A 221 5.31 -5.46 26.98
CA HIS A 221 4.46 -6.23 26.08
C HIS A 221 4.56 -7.74 26.37
N LEU A 222 3.78 -8.53 25.63
CA LEU A 222 3.78 -10.00 25.71
C LEU A 222 3.97 -10.64 24.34
N LEU A 223 4.37 -11.90 24.33
CA LEU A 223 4.31 -12.75 23.13
C LEU A 223 2.91 -13.33 23.01
N LEU A 224 2.42 -13.54 21.79
CA LEU A 224 1.10 -14.11 21.56
C LEU A 224 0.96 -15.50 22.21
N GLU A 225 2.03 -16.29 22.26
CA GLU A 225 2.03 -17.61 22.92
C GLU A 225 1.79 -17.55 24.43
N HIS A 226 1.98 -16.40 25.09
CA HIS A 226 1.67 -16.26 26.52
C HIS A 226 0.17 -16.40 26.82
N ILE A 227 -0.69 -16.19 25.82
CA ILE A 227 -2.15 -16.40 25.91
C ILE A 227 -2.61 -17.67 25.17
N GLN A 228 -1.69 -18.59 24.88
CA GLN A 228 -2.02 -19.85 24.23
C GLN A 228 -3.05 -20.64 25.06
N ASN A 229 -4.07 -21.18 24.38
CA ASN A 229 -5.17 -21.97 24.95
C ASN A 229 -5.93 -21.30 26.10
N LYS A 230 -5.88 -19.96 26.24
CA LYS A 230 -6.62 -19.24 27.29
C LYS A 230 -8.11 -19.08 27.00
N PHE A 231 -8.53 -19.37 25.78
CA PHE A 231 -9.90 -19.36 25.33
C PHE A 231 -10.26 -20.71 24.68
N ASP A 232 -9.72 -21.80 25.25
CA ASP A 232 -10.02 -23.14 24.75
C ASP A 232 -11.53 -23.44 24.85
N GLY A 233 -12.11 -23.91 23.73
CA GLY A 233 -13.55 -24.17 23.61
C GLY A 233 -14.46 -22.93 23.58
N VAL A 234 -13.88 -21.73 23.52
CA VAL A 234 -14.64 -20.47 23.39
C VAL A 234 -14.81 -20.13 21.91
N PRO A 235 -16.01 -19.73 21.45
CA PRO A 235 -16.18 -19.27 20.07
C PRO A 235 -15.31 -18.04 19.77
N ALA A 236 -14.64 -18.04 18.61
CA ALA A 236 -13.99 -16.84 18.07
C ALA A 236 -14.74 -16.33 16.84
N ILE A 237 -14.88 -15.01 16.72
CA ILE A 237 -15.44 -14.35 15.54
C ILE A 237 -14.32 -13.52 14.90
N LEU A 238 -13.94 -13.88 13.68
CA LEU A 238 -12.91 -13.22 12.89
C LEU A 238 -13.56 -12.24 11.93
N VAL A 239 -13.39 -10.94 12.21
CA VAL A 239 -14.03 -9.87 11.44
C VAL A 239 -13.07 -9.31 10.41
N ALA A 240 -13.38 -9.51 9.13
CA ALA A 240 -12.65 -9.00 7.97
C ALA A 240 -13.44 -7.88 7.24
N GLY A 241 -12.75 -7.14 6.37
CA GLY A 241 -13.27 -5.91 5.75
C GLY A 241 -14.06 -6.05 4.45
N GLY A 242 -14.49 -7.26 4.10
CA GLY A 242 -15.27 -7.54 2.90
C GLY A 242 -16.64 -6.83 2.91
N PRO A 243 -17.16 -6.42 1.74
CA PRO A 243 -18.47 -5.75 1.62
C PRO A 243 -19.64 -6.48 2.31
N SER A 244 -19.61 -7.81 2.41
CA SER A 244 -20.67 -8.59 3.07
C SER A 244 -20.87 -8.23 4.55
N LEU A 245 -19.85 -7.70 5.24
CA LEU A 245 -19.92 -7.32 6.65
C LEU A 245 -21.07 -6.34 6.93
N ASP A 246 -21.39 -5.45 5.99
CA ASP A 246 -22.46 -4.46 6.13
C ASP A 246 -23.84 -5.11 6.40
N LYS A 247 -24.03 -6.38 6.01
CA LYS A 247 -25.29 -7.11 6.20
C LYS A 247 -25.57 -7.44 7.67
N ASN A 248 -24.53 -7.75 8.43
CA ASN A 248 -24.66 -8.43 9.72
C ASN A 248 -23.75 -7.87 10.83
N ILE A 249 -23.00 -6.79 10.57
CA ILE A 249 -22.16 -6.10 11.58
C ILE A 249 -22.91 -5.74 12.87
N HIS A 250 -24.19 -5.38 12.75
CA HIS A 250 -25.04 -4.99 13.89
C HIS A 250 -25.31 -6.15 14.88
N LEU A 251 -25.19 -7.41 14.43
CA LEU A 251 -25.39 -8.59 15.27
C LEU A 251 -24.20 -8.86 16.20
N LEU A 252 -22.99 -8.41 15.84
CA LEU A 252 -21.76 -8.66 16.60
C LEU A 252 -21.82 -8.12 18.04
N LYS A 253 -22.65 -7.10 18.29
CA LYS A 253 -22.88 -6.56 19.64
C LYS A 253 -23.39 -7.62 20.61
N GLN A 254 -24.17 -8.59 20.13
CA GLN A 254 -24.71 -9.70 20.94
C GLN A 254 -23.63 -10.70 21.38
N ALA A 255 -22.49 -10.71 20.68
CA ALA A 255 -21.41 -11.67 20.87
C ALA A 255 -20.30 -11.18 21.80
N GLN A 256 -20.23 -9.87 22.09
CA GLN A 256 -19.10 -9.26 22.79
C GLN A 256 -18.79 -9.90 24.16
N GLU A 257 -19.77 -10.41 24.88
CA GLU A 257 -19.52 -11.06 26.17
C GLU A 257 -19.48 -12.60 26.10
N LYS A 258 -19.66 -13.18 24.90
CA LYS A 258 -19.90 -14.62 24.69
C LYS A 258 -18.92 -15.28 23.70
N ALA A 259 -18.11 -14.47 23.02
CA ALA A 259 -17.12 -14.92 22.06
C ALA A 259 -15.88 -14.01 22.13
N VAL A 260 -14.74 -14.52 21.67
CA VAL A 260 -13.57 -13.69 21.37
C VAL A 260 -13.81 -13.02 20.01
N ILE A 261 -13.63 -11.71 19.91
CA ILE A 261 -13.81 -10.97 18.66
C ILE A 261 -12.44 -10.46 18.26
N ILE A 262 -11.95 -10.94 17.11
CA ILE A 262 -10.66 -10.58 16.54
C ILE A 262 -10.92 -9.87 15.22
N ALA A 263 -10.57 -8.59 15.14
CA ALA A 263 -10.86 -7.74 14.01
C ALA A 263 -9.59 -7.34 13.27
N VAL A 264 -9.68 -7.23 11.94
CA VAL A 264 -8.62 -6.58 11.16
C VAL A 264 -8.62 -5.07 11.41
N ASP A 265 -7.44 -4.44 11.32
CA ASP A 265 -7.29 -3.01 11.59
C ASP A 265 -8.23 -2.07 10.80
N THR A 266 -8.51 -2.40 9.54
CA THR A 266 -9.35 -1.60 8.64
C THR A 266 -10.83 -1.54 9.05
N VAL A 267 -11.35 -2.52 9.79
CA VAL A 267 -12.78 -2.58 10.16
C VAL A 267 -13.11 -1.87 11.46
N LEU A 268 -12.09 -1.47 12.24
CA LEU A 268 -12.30 -0.84 13.54
C LEU A 268 -13.26 0.37 13.49
N PRO A 269 -13.16 1.30 12.50
CA PRO A 269 -14.14 2.39 12.36
C PRO A 269 -15.59 1.92 12.23
N ALA A 270 -15.83 0.89 11.42
CA ALA A 270 -17.16 0.35 11.18
C ALA A 270 -17.71 -0.35 12.45
N LEU A 271 -16.85 -1.06 13.18
CA LEU A 271 -17.22 -1.73 14.42
C LEU A 271 -17.61 -0.73 15.53
N LEU A 272 -16.75 0.26 15.79
CA LEU A 272 -17.03 1.27 16.82
C LEU A 272 -18.30 2.07 16.52
N LYS A 273 -18.55 2.42 15.24
CA LYS A 273 -19.78 3.09 14.82
C LYS A 273 -21.05 2.27 15.11
N ASN A 274 -20.95 0.95 15.12
CA ASN A 274 -22.04 0.02 15.46
C ASN A 274 -22.05 -0.36 16.96
N GLY A 275 -21.21 0.28 17.77
CA GLY A 275 -21.10 0.00 19.21
C GLY A 275 -20.47 -1.35 19.51
N VAL A 276 -19.64 -1.89 18.61
CA VAL A 276 -18.91 -3.14 18.76
C VAL A 276 -17.45 -2.85 19.09
N HIS A 277 -16.98 -3.32 20.25
CA HIS A 277 -15.59 -3.23 20.65
C HIS A 277 -14.93 -4.61 20.52
N PRO A 278 -14.05 -4.83 19.54
CA PRO A 278 -13.34 -6.10 19.42
C PRO A 278 -12.36 -6.27 20.58
N HIS A 279 -12.14 -7.52 20.99
CA HIS A 279 -11.19 -7.85 22.06
C HIS A 279 -9.75 -7.71 21.57
N PHE A 280 -9.52 -8.10 20.32
CA PHE A 280 -8.23 -8.02 19.66
C PHE A 280 -8.34 -7.30 18.32
N LEU A 281 -7.38 -6.42 18.06
CA LEU A 281 -7.13 -5.86 16.73
C LEU A 281 -5.80 -6.41 16.21
N THR A 282 -5.80 -6.99 15.02
CA THR A 282 -4.57 -7.49 14.39
C THR A 282 -3.98 -6.46 13.43
N CYS A 283 -2.64 -6.33 13.46
CA CYS A 283 -1.91 -5.33 12.66
C CYS A 283 -0.61 -5.91 12.09
N ILE A 284 -0.42 -5.84 10.76
CA ILE A 284 0.80 -6.34 10.09
C ILE A 284 1.51 -5.33 9.18
N ASP A 285 0.87 -4.20 8.85
CA ASP A 285 1.40 -3.27 7.85
C ASP A 285 2.59 -2.45 8.39
N ALA A 286 3.70 -2.45 7.66
CA ALA A 286 4.96 -1.79 8.06
C ALA A 286 5.01 -0.28 7.78
N ASN A 287 4.04 0.27 7.05
CA ASN A 287 4.03 1.68 6.66
C ASN A 287 3.24 2.52 7.67
N ASP A 288 3.84 3.60 8.18
CA ASP A 288 3.24 4.52 9.15
C ASP A 288 1.90 5.11 8.66
N LEU A 289 1.71 5.22 7.34
CA LEU A 289 0.44 5.62 6.72
C LEU A 289 -0.76 4.77 7.17
N THR A 290 -0.54 3.50 7.49
CA THR A 290 -1.63 2.57 7.87
C THR A 290 -2.20 2.87 9.25
N PHE A 291 -1.48 3.57 10.12
CA PHE A 291 -2.02 4.07 11.38
C PHE A 291 -3.19 5.05 11.16
N GLU A 292 -3.18 5.78 10.04
CA GLU A 292 -4.22 6.75 9.70
C GLU A 292 -5.60 6.10 9.44
N LYS A 293 -5.67 4.77 9.28
CA LYS A 293 -6.92 4.01 9.17
C LYS A 293 -7.86 4.22 10.37
N PHE A 294 -7.29 4.43 11.56
CA PHE A 294 -8.03 4.55 12.82
C PHE A 294 -7.48 5.64 13.75
N ALA A 295 -6.49 6.43 13.31
CA ALA A 295 -5.90 7.52 14.10
C ALA A 295 -6.95 8.52 14.62
N ASP A 296 -8.01 8.78 13.86
CA ASP A 296 -9.03 9.73 14.27
C ASP A 296 -9.92 9.22 15.42
N LEU A 297 -9.96 7.90 15.61
CA LEU A 297 -10.79 7.20 16.60
C LEU A 297 -10.05 6.90 17.91
N ILE A 298 -8.77 7.26 18.01
CA ILE A 298 -7.97 7.06 19.23
C ILE A 298 -8.67 7.53 20.52
N PRO A 299 -9.39 8.68 20.55
CA PRO A 299 -10.14 9.09 21.74
C PRO A 299 -11.31 8.17 22.15
N GLU A 300 -11.84 7.38 21.21
CA GLU A 300 -13.00 6.50 21.40
C GLU A 300 -12.60 5.06 21.74
N ILE A 301 -11.35 4.68 21.47
CA ILE A 301 -10.82 3.34 21.70
C ILE A 301 -10.61 3.09 23.20
N LYS A 302 -11.18 1.99 23.69
CA LYS A 302 -11.01 1.46 25.05
C LYS A 302 -11.15 -0.05 25.04
N ASP A 303 -10.45 -0.71 25.95
CA ASP A 303 -10.59 -2.14 26.23
C ASP A 303 -10.26 -3.05 25.03
N ILE A 304 -9.29 -2.65 24.18
CA ILE A 304 -8.83 -3.40 23.01
C ILE A 304 -7.36 -3.76 23.18
N ALA A 305 -7.00 -5.03 22.95
CA ALA A 305 -5.61 -5.48 22.84
C ALA A 305 -5.16 -5.54 21.38
N LEU A 306 -3.85 -5.35 21.15
CA LEU A 306 -3.26 -5.48 19.82
C LEU A 306 -2.56 -6.84 19.67
N ILE A 307 -2.68 -7.45 18.49
CA ILE A 307 -1.85 -8.56 18.05
C ILE A 307 -1.07 -8.10 16.82
N CYS A 308 0.25 -7.99 16.97
CA CYS A 308 1.12 -7.36 15.98
C CYS A 308 2.15 -8.34 15.42
N SER A 309 2.34 -8.28 14.11
CA SER A 309 3.57 -8.81 13.50
C SER A 309 4.78 -7.99 13.97
N SER A 310 5.96 -8.62 14.01
CA SER A 310 7.19 -7.97 14.45
C SER A 310 7.61 -6.76 13.61
N TRP A 311 7.14 -6.63 12.36
CA TRP A 311 7.53 -5.57 11.43
C TRP A 311 6.48 -4.47 11.23
N VAL A 312 5.36 -4.53 11.96
CA VAL A 312 4.29 -3.51 11.88
C VAL A 312 4.85 -2.09 12.07
N ASN A 313 4.16 -1.08 11.53
CA ASN A 313 4.56 0.31 11.69
C ASN A 313 4.69 0.69 13.19
N PRO A 314 5.75 1.44 13.60
CA PRO A 314 5.96 1.84 14.98
C PRO A 314 4.86 2.71 15.56
N LYS A 315 4.14 3.50 14.75
CA LYS A 315 3.06 4.36 15.25
C LYS A 315 1.96 3.58 15.95
N THR A 316 1.55 2.44 15.37
CA THR A 316 0.44 1.63 15.87
C THR A 316 0.60 1.23 17.35
N PRO A 317 1.59 0.42 17.75
CA PRO A 317 1.72 0.00 19.16
C PRO A 317 2.20 1.12 20.10
N LYS A 318 2.68 2.27 19.58
CA LYS A 318 3.23 3.35 20.41
C LYS A 318 2.24 4.48 20.71
N ILE A 319 1.21 4.63 19.88
CA ILE A 319 0.17 5.65 20.03
C ILE A 319 -1.18 5.01 20.39
N PHE A 320 -1.50 3.83 19.84
CA PHE A 320 -2.76 3.16 20.13
C PHE A 320 -2.87 2.86 21.64
N PRO A 321 -3.99 3.21 22.29
CA PRO A 321 -4.17 3.01 23.72
C PRO A 321 -4.56 1.57 24.03
N ALA A 322 -3.65 0.64 23.72
CA ALA A 322 -3.86 -0.79 23.87
C ALA A 322 -3.85 -1.15 25.36
N ASP A 323 -4.77 -2.03 25.77
CA ASP A 323 -4.67 -2.66 27.09
C ASP A 323 -3.38 -3.49 27.19
N GLN A 324 -3.05 -4.18 26.10
CA GLN A 324 -1.82 -4.95 25.95
C GLN A 324 -1.47 -5.12 24.46
N VAL A 325 -0.17 -5.27 24.16
CA VAL A 325 0.35 -5.63 22.83
C VAL A 325 0.95 -7.03 22.86
N PHE A 326 0.50 -7.88 21.93
CA PHE A 326 0.95 -9.25 21.72
C PHE A 326 1.77 -9.34 20.43
N TRP A 327 3.00 -9.83 20.53
CA TRP A 327 3.91 -9.95 19.38
C TRP A 327 3.92 -11.36 18.81
N THR A 328 3.92 -11.43 17.48
CA THR A 328 4.14 -12.67 16.72
C THR A 328 5.43 -12.59 15.91
N PHE A 329 6.15 -13.71 15.86
CA PHE A 329 7.37 -13.88 15.08
C PHE A 329 7.22 -15.08 14.14
N THR A 330 7.77 -14.94 12.94
CA THR A 330 7.76 -16.02 11.94
C THR A 330 9.02 -16.89 12.03
N GLY A 331 9.03 -18.01 11.30
CA GLY A 331 10.21 -18.87 11.15
C GLY A 331 11.40 -18.26 10.37
N GLN A 332 11.29 -17.02 9.89
CA GLN A 332 12.38 -16.36 9.18
C GLN A 332 13.57 -16.10 10.12
N PRO A 333 14.84 -16.19 9.65
CA PRO A 333 16.00 -16.23 10.54
C PRO A 333 16.10 -15.05 11.54
N MET A 334 15.87 -13.82 11.08
CA MET A 334 15.88 -12.62 11.95
C MET A 334 14.81 -12.71 13.04
N GLU A 335 13.61 -13.13 12.69
CA GLU A 335 12.48 -13.21 13.63
C GLU A 335 12.60 -14.37 14.59
N ALA A 336 13.04 -15.54 14.11
CA ALA A 336 13.34 -16.67 14.96
C ALA A 336 14.45 -16.33 15.98
N TRP A 337 15.48 -15.60 15.55
CA TRP A 337 16.52 -15.09 16.45
C TRP A 337 15.93 -14.15 17.51
N LEU A 338 15.16 -13.13 17.11
CA LEU A 338 14.52 -12.21 18.04
C LEU A 338 13.57 -12.92 19.02
N ASN A 339 12.71 -13.81 18.53
CA ASN A 339 11.78 -14.59 19.36
C ASN A 339 12.52 -15.35 20.45
N SER A 340 13.62 -16.04 20.08
CA SER A 340 14.45 -16.78 21.03
C SER A 340 15.08 -15.86 22.10
N LEU A 341 15.51 -14.65 21.73
CA LEU A 341 16.06 -13.68 22.68
C LEU A 341 15.02 -13.19 23.70
N LEU A 342 13.75 -13.17 23.31
CA LEU A 342 12.62 -12.76 24.15
C LEU A 342 12.02 -13.93 24.96
N GLY A 343 12.64 -15.12 24.90
CA GLY A 343 12.18 -16.33 25.59
C GLY A 343 11.03 -17.05 24.89
N GLY A 344 10.71 -16.66 23.66
CA GLY A 344 9.66 -17.26 22.87
C GLY A 344 10.01 -18.64 22.32
N LYS A 345 8.99 -19.47 22.13
CA LYS A 345 9.10 -20.87 21.68
C LYS A 345 8.24 -21.16 20.46
N TYR A 346 7.20 -20.38 20.26
CA TYR A 346 6.29 -20.51 19.12
C TYR A 346 6.70 -19.59 17.96
N LEU A 347 6.73 -20.14 16.75
CA LEU A 347 6.96 -19.40 15.51
C LEU A 347 5.75 -19.61 14.60
N THR A 348 5.17 -18.53 14.09
CA THR A 348 4.03 -18.61 13.17
C THR A 348 4.49 -18.96 11.76
N GLY A 349 3.58 -19.51 10.95
CA GLY A 349 3.80 -19.74 9.51
C GLY A 349 3.89 -18.46 8.67
N GLY A 350 3.77 -17.28 9.30
CA GLY A 350 3.62 -16.01 8.61
C GLY A 350 2.20 -15.75 8.12
N ALA A 351 1.85 -14.47 8.04
CA ALA A 351 0.56 -13.99 7.56
C ALA A 351 0.80 -13.03 6.40
N SER A 352 0.27 -13.34 5.22
CA SER A 352 0.31 -12.43 4.06
C SER A 352 -0.75 -11.33 4.11
N THR A 353 -1.77 -11.48 4.97
CA THR A 353 -2.82 -10.47 5.21
C THR A 353 -3.15 -10.37 6.69
N VAL A 354 -3.78 -9.28 7.09
CA VAL A 354 -4.26 -9.07 8.47
C VAL A 354 -5.26 -10.16 8.89
N ALA A 355 -6.11 -10.61 7.96
CA ALA A 355 -7.10 -11.66 8.23
C ALA A 355 -6.47 -13.04 8.46
N HIS A 356 -5.34 -13.35 7.83
CA HIS A 356 -4.57 -14.56 8.15
C HIS A 356 -4.06 -14.54 9.60
N LEU A 357 -3.65 -13.38 10.10
CA LEU A 357 -3.24 -13.23 11.51
C LEU A 357 -4.42 -13.43 12.47
N ASN A 358 -5.65 -13.06 12.10
CA ASN A 358 -6.85 -13.37 12.90
C ASN A 358 -7.00 -14.89 13.10
N LEU A 359 -6.87 -15.68 12.02
CA LEU A 359 -6.99 -17.14 12.09
C LEU A 359 -5.88 -17.75 12.94
N ILE A 360 -4.62 -17.37 12.70
CA ILE A 360 -3.47 -17.84 13.48
C ILE A 360 -3.67 -17.54 14.97
N ALA A 361 -4.16 -16.33 15.30
CA ALA A 361 -4.43 -15.94 16.68
C ALA A 361 -5.55 -16.79 17.29
N ALA A 362 -6.67 -16.98 16.61
CA ALA A 362 -7.79 -17.79 17.10
C ALA A 362 -7.38 -19.24 17.37
N HIS A 363 -6.61 -19.84 16.46
CA HIS A 363 -6.04 -21.18 16.65
C HIS A 363 -5.15 -21.24 17.89
N LEU A 364 -4.23 -20.28 18.06
CA LEU A 364 -3.32 -20.28 19.21
C LEU A 364 -4.06 -20.06 20.54
N LEU A 365 -5.12 -19.25 20.53
CA LEU A 365 -5.96 -19.00 21.70
C LEU A 365 -6.76 -20.25 22.13
N GLY A 366 -6.85 -21.27 21.28
CA GLY A 366 -7.59 -22.51 21.52
C GLY A 366 -9.07 -22.44 21.13
N CYS A 367 -9.51 -21.32 20.54
CA CYS A 367 -10.92 -21.04 20.27
C CYS A 367 -11.58 -22.13 19.41
N ASP A 368 -12.84 -22.44 19.73
CA ASP A 368 -13.67 -23.43 19.02
C ASP A 368 -15.16 -23.13 19.27
N PRO A 369 -16.01 -22.95 18.24
CA PRO A 369 -15.64 -22.85 16.82
C PRO A 369 -14.99 -21.51 16.46
N ILE A 370 -14.38 -21.46 15.28
CA ILE A 370 -13.85 -20.24 14.66
C ILE A 370 -14.80 -19.81 13.54
N ILE A 371 -15.39 -18.63 13.68
CA ILE A 371 -16.46 -18.09 12.84
C ILE A 371 -15.92 -16.94 11.99
N PHE A 372 -16.00 -17.05 10.67
CA PHE A 372 -15.60 -16.01 9.73
C PHE A 372 -16.78 -15.09 9.38
N ILE A 373 -16.53 -13.78 9.33
CA ILE A 373 -17.49 -12.77 8.86
C ILE A 373 -16.76 -11.67 8.08
N GLY A 374 -17.36 -11.18 6.99
CA GLY A 374 -16.73 -10.18 6.13
C GLY A 374 -15.52 -10.71 5.35
N GLN A 375 -15.37 -12.03 5.20
CA GLN A 375 -14.24 -12.67 4.54
C GLN A 375 -14.56 -13.02 3.08
N ASP A 376 -14.89 -12.01 2.26
CA ASP A 376 -15.52 -12.22 0.95
C ASP A 376 -14.61 -12.91 -0.09
N LEU A 377 -13.34 -12.50 -0.24
CA LEU A 377 -12.38 -13.06 -1.23
C LEU A 377 -12.90 -13.13 -2.70
N ALA A 378 -13.90 -12.31 -3.03
CA ALA A 378 -14.51 -12.21 -4.34
C ALA A 378 -15.14 -10.82 -4.50
N TYR A 379 -15.40 -10.42 -5.75
CA TYR A 379 -16.09 -9.17 -6.04
C TYR A 379 -17.61 -9.37 -6.05
N PRO A 380 -18.39 -8.48 -5.41
CA PRO A 380 -19.85 -8.53 -5.48
C PRO A 380 -20.34 -8.34 -6.92
N SER A 381 -21.42 -9.02 -7.28
CA SER A 381 -22.02 -8.97 -8.62
C SER A 381 -22.53 -7.57 -9.04
N SER A 382 -22.71 -6.65 -8.08
CA SER A 382 -23.38 -5.35 -8.27
C SER A 382 -22.63 -4.12 -7.72
N VAL A 383 -21.44 -4.28 -7.11
CA VAL A 383 -20.75 -3.16 -6.43
C VAL A 383 -19.27 -3.09 -6.84
N SER A 384 -18.82 -1.90 -7.27
CA SER A 384 -17.42 -1.62 -7.63
C SER A 384 -16.49 -1.40 -6.43
N SER A 385 -16.93 -1.71 -5.21
CA SER A 385 -16.17 -1.53 -3.96
C SER A 385 -15.60 -2.87 -3.49
N SER A 386 -14.32 -2.88 -3.15
CA SER A 386 -13.63 -4.05 -2.58
C SER A 386 -13.70 -4.13 -1.06
N HIS A 387 -14.24 -3.09 -0.38
CA HIS A 387 -14.29 -2.98 1.08
C HIS A 387 -15.66 -2.48 1.56
N ALA A 388 -16.02 -2.79 2.81
CA ALA A 388 -17.22 -2.29 3.49
C ALA A 388 -17.25 -0.75 3.62
N LYS A 389 -18.46 -0.17 3.77
CA LYS A 389 -18.63 1.29 3.91
C LYS A 389 -18.01 1.78 5.22
N GLY A 390 -17.30 2.91 5.16
CA GLY A 390 -16.73 3.59 6.35
C GLY A 390 -15.25 3.31 6.65
N THR A 391 -14.50 2.70 5.73
CA THR A 391 -13.04 2.54 5.81
C THR A 391 -12.31 3.82 5.38
N VAL A 392 -11.30 4.28 6.12
CA VAL A 392 -10.68 5.62 5.95
C VAL A 392 -9.82 5.75 4.67
N LEU A 393 -9.18 4.66 4.23
CA LEU A 393 -8.31 4.64 3.03
C LEU A 393 -9.03 4.14 1.77
N GLN A 394 -10.27 4.59 1.58
CA GLN A 394 -11.04 4.27 0.37
C GLN A 394 -10.32 4.80 -0.87
N GLY A 395 -10.08 3.90 -1.81
CA GLY A 395 -9.80 4.22 -3.20
C GLY A 395 -10.98 3.76 -4.04
N SER A 396 -11.22 4.43 -5.16
CA SER A 396 -12.03 3.80 -6.20
C SER A 396 -11.26 2.58 -6.69
N SER A 397 -11.88 1.41 -6.80
CA SER A 397 -11.32 0.37 -7.67
C SER A 397 -11.07 1.06 -9.02
N PRO A 398 -9.85 0.99 -9.60
CA PRO A 398 -9.61 1.68 -10.85
C PRO A 398 -10.69 1.24 -11.83
N LYS A 399 -11.49 2.18 -12.35
CA LYS A 399 -12.51 1.86 -13.36
C LYS A 399 -11.86 1.11 -14.55
N ASP A 400 -10.57 1.34 -14.76
CA ASP A 400 -9.73 0.70 -15.78
C ASP A 400 -9.10 -0.63 -15.36
N ALA A 401 -9.04 -0.97 -14.06
CA ALA A 401 -8.62 -2.30 -13.60
C ALA A 401 -9.70 -3.34 -13.88
N VAL A 402 -10.96 -2.91 -13.95
CA VAL A 402 -12.08 -3.78 -14.34
C VAL A 402 -12.12 -4.01 -15.86
N THR A 403 -11.42 -3.18 -16.66
CA THR A 403 -11.56 -3.21 -18.13
C THR A 403 -10.30 -3.46 -18.94
N SER A 404 -9.09 -3.60 -18.35
CA SER A 404 -7.90 -3.80 -19.20
C SER A 404 -6.90 -4.93 -18.88
N HIS A 405 -6.76 -5.47 -17.66
CA HIS A 405 -5.77 -6.55 -17.42
C HIS A 405 -6.07 -7.60 -16.33
N VAL A 406 -7.28 -7.64 -15.77
CA VAL A 406 -7.66 -8.74 -14.85
C VAL A 406 -8.09 -9.95 -15.68
N GLN A 407 -7.23 -10.96 -15.78
CA GLN A 407 -7.68 -12.31 -16.18
C GLN A 407 -8.87 -12.67 -15.30
N GLY A 408 -10.02 -12.94 -15.95
CA GLY A 408 -11.30 -13.20 -15.30
C GLY A 408 -11.30 -14.53 -14.56
N GLU A 409 -10.58 -14.61 -13.45
CA GLU A 409 -10.64 -15.74 -12.52
C GLU A 409 -12.03 -15.76 -11.86
N THR A 410 -12.55 -16.95 -11.63
CA THR A 410 -13.83 -17.15 -10.97
C THR A 410 -13.69 -18.10 -9.79
N VAL A 411 -14.60 -17.99 -8.83
CA VAL A 411 -14.65 -18.85 -7.64
C VAL A 411 -16.10 -19.16 -7.30
N THR A 412 -16.36 -20.38 -6.82
CA THR A 412 -17.68 -20.74 -6.29
C THR A 412 -17.94 -19.96 -5.01
N GLY A 413 -19.06 -19.24 -4.97
CA GLY A 413 -19.56 -18.51 -3.82
C GLY A 413 -20.24 -19.43 -2.81
N ILE A 414 -20.54 -18.87 -1.63
CA ILE A 414 -21.17 -19.60 -0.51
C ILE A 414 -22.53 -20.23 -0.91
N ASN A 415 -23.29 -19.63 -1.84
CA ASN A 415 -24.58 -20.18 -2.27
C ASN A 415 -24.48 -20.99 -3.58
N GLY A 416 -23.26 -21.35 -4.00
CA GLY A 416 -22.99 -22.10 -5.23
C GLY A 416 -22.95 -21.25 -6.51
N GLU A 417 -23.13 -19.93 -6.40
CA GLU A 417 -22.98 -19.01 -7.51
C GLU A 417 -21.52 -18.89 -7.98
N ILE A 418 -21.29 -18.51 -9.23
CA ILE A 418 -19.92 -18.26 -9.73
C ILE A 418 -19.61 -16.76 -9.61
N LEU A 419 -18.65 -16.42 -8.75
CA LEU A 419 -18.22 -15.05 -8.47
C LEU A 419 -16.94 -14.71 -9.21
N ARG A 420 -16.78 -13.44 -9.59
CA ARG A 420 -15.50 -12.94 -10.11
C ARG A 420 -14.51 -12.77 -8.97
N THR A 421 -13.27 -13.16 -9.20
CA THR A 421 -12.17 -12.99 -8.24
C THR A 421 -10.87 -12.63 -8.96
N ASN A 422 -9.77 -12.61 -8.22
CA ASN A 422 -8.43 -12.44 -8.77
C ASN A 422 -7.46 -13.43 -8.10
N ARG A 423 -6.27 -13.61 -8.69
CA ARG A 423 -5.26 -14.54 -8.18
C ARG A 423 -4.78 -14.23 -6.76
N SER A 424 -4.77 -12.96 -6.36
CA SER A 424 -4.37 -12.58 -5.01
C SER A 424 -5.39 -13.06 -3.97
N PHE A 425 -6.68 -12.92 -4.23
CA PHE A 425 -7.74 -13.45 -3.38
C PHE A 425 -7.77 -14.98 -3.36
N LEU A 426 -7.50 -15.64 -4.49
CA LEU A 426 -7.35 -17.09 -4.52
C LEU A 426 -6.17 -17.55 -3.63
N GLY A 427 -5.00 -16.91 -3.74
CA GLY A 427 -3.88 -17.24 -2.85
C GLY A 427 -4.16 -16.95 -1.36
N MET A 428 -5.02 -15.98 -1.04
CA MET A 428 -5.51 -15.77 0.34
C MET A 428 -6.45 -16.89 0.77
N LYS A 429 -7.38 -17.29 -0.10
CA LYS A 429 -8.29 -18.41 0.14
C LYS A 429 -7.54 -19.70 0.41
N ASP A 430 -6.53 -20.02 -0.41
CA ASP A 430 -5.70 -21.23 -0.26
C ASP A 430 -5.00 -21.27 1.11
N PHE A 431 -4.57 -20.11 1.64
CA PHE A 431 -3.99 -20.03 2.97
C PHE A 431 -5.01 -20.42 4.06
N PHE A 432 -6.24 -19.90 3.99
CA PHE A 432 -7.28 -20.28 4.94
C PHE A 432 -7.57 -21.77 4.88
N GLU A 433 -7.77 -22.32 3.68
CA GLU A 433 -8.09 -23.74 3.48
C GLU A 433 -6.97 -24.66 3.96
N ALA A 434 -5.71 -24.32 3.70
CA ALA A 434 -4.57 -25.09 4.19
C ALA A 434 -4.49 -25.09 5.73
N ASN A 435 -4.76 -23.96 6.40
CA ASN A 435 -4.74 -23.88 7.86
C ASN A 435 -5.98 -24.52 8.50
N ILE A 436 -7.13 -24.48 7.83
CA ILE A 436 -8.34 -25.18 8.25
C ILE A 436 -8.12 -26.69 8.17
N ALA A 437 -7.61 -27.19 7.04
CA ALA A 437 -7.33 -28.61 6.84
C ALA A 437 -6.26 -29.17 7.80
N ALA A 438 -5.35 -28.33 8.29
CA ALA A 438 -4.33 -28.69 9.26
C ALA A 438 -4.80 -28.59 10.73
N SER A 439 -6.05 -28.18 10.98
CA SER A 439 -6.60 -27.94 12.31
C SER A 439 -7.70 -28.95 12.66
N ASP A 440 -7.83 -29.25 13.95
CA ASP A 440 -8.90 -30.09 14.53
C ASP A 440 -10.10 -29.26 15.03
N LYS A 441 -10.04 -27.93 14.91
CA LYS A 441 -11.08 -27.00 15.36
C LYS A 441 -12.22 -26.92 14.35
N ASN A 442 -13.41 -26.55 14.80
CA ASN A 442 -14.55 -26.34 13.91
C ASN A 442 -14.48 -24.95 13.27
N HIS A 443 -14.65 -24.87 11.96
CA HIS A 443 -14.67 -23.59 11.22
C HIS A 443 -16.03 -23.34 10.61
N ILE A 444 -16.54 -22.12 10.78
CA ILE A 444 -17.86 -21.70 10.30
C ILE A 444 -17.69 -20.49 9.39
N ASN A 445 -18.20 -20.55 8.17
CA ASN A 445 -18.26 -19.40 7.29
C ASN A 445 -19.63 -18.72 7.43
N ALA A 446 -19.65 -17.64 8.21
CA ALA A 446 -20.81 -16.78 8.46
C ALA A 446 -20.73 -15.44 7.72
N THR A 447 -19.99 -15.41 6.61
CA THR A 447 -19.80 -14.21 5.79
C THR A 447 -21.09 -13.80 5.06
N GLU A 448 -22.01 -14.74 4.81
CA GLU A 448 -23.29 -14.47 4.11
C GLU A 448 -23.09 -13.82 2.72
N GLY A 449 -21.99 -14.17 2.06
CA GLY A 449 -21.60 -13.74 0.72
C GLY A 449 -20.12 -14.04 0.45
N GLY A 450 -19.69 -13.82 -0.80
CA GLY A 450 -18.29 -14.05 -1.19
C GLY A 450 -17.99 -15.53 -1.48
N ALA A 451 -16.71 -15.83 -1.63
CA ALA A 451 -16.18 -17.13 -1.98
C ALA A 451 -16.48 -18.17 -0.88
N ASN A 452 -16.80 -19.39 -1.29
CA ASN A 452 -16.78 -20.53 -0.40
C ASN A 452 -15.33 -20.81 0.05
N ILE A 453 -15.15 -21.14 1.32
CA ILE A 453 -13.85 -21.53 1.90
C ILE A 453 -13.99 -22.99 2.30
N GLU A 454 -13.26 -23.87 1.63
CA GLU A 454 -13.31 -25.31 1.83
C GLU A 454 -12.92 -25.69 3.27
N GLY A 455 -13.60 -26.71 3.80
CA GLY A 455 -13.46 -27.13 5.20
C GLY A 455 -14.28 -26.32 6.21
N THR A 456 -15.02 -25.29 5.77
CA THR A 456 -15.94 -24.55 6.65
C THR A 456 -17.37 -25.07 6.57
N LYS A 457 -18.11 -24.98 7.69
CA LYS A 457 -19.57 -25.14 7.70
C LYS A 457 -20.23 -23.80 7.39
N ILE A 458 -21.15 -23.78 6.43
CA ILE A 458 -21.89 -22.57 6.05
C ILE A 458 -23.07 -22.37 7.03
N MET A 459 -23.17 -21.18 7.63
CA MET A 459 -24.28 -20.73 8.50
C MET A 459 -24.47 -19.22 8.35
N THR A 460 -25.65 -18.68 8.67
CA THR A 460 -25.77 -17.23 8.89
C THR A 460 -25.06 -16.82 10.19
N LEU A 461 -24.69 -15.54 10.35
CA LEU A 461 -24.11 -15.10 11.63
C LEU A 461 -25.10 -15.33 12.77
N GLN A 462 -26.39 -15.02 12.59
CA GLN A 462 -27.40 -15.21 13.63
C GLN A 462 -27.48 -16.67 14.09
N GLU A 463 -27.53 -17.63 13.16
CA GLU A 463 -27.55 -19.06 13.50
C GLU A 463 -26.28 -19.49 14.23
N ALA A 464 -25.11 -18.99 13.82
CA ALA A 464 -23.84 -19.31 14.48
C ALA A 464 -23.82 -18.77 15.92
N LEU A 465 -24.30 -17.54 16.14
CA LEU A 465 -24.44 -16.94 17.47
C LEU A 465 -25.41 -17.72 18.35
N ASP A 466 -26.60 -18.06 17.83
CA ASP A 466 -27.62 -18.79 18.56
C ASP A 466 -27.17 -20.21 18.92
N THR A 467 -26.34 -20.82 18.09
CA THR A 467 -25.84 -22.19 18.30
C THR A 467 -24.67 -22.22 19.27
N HIS A 468 -23.69 -21.33 19.11
CA HIS A 468 -22.38 -21.44 19.76
C HIS A 468 -22.11 -20.37 20.83
N CYS A 469 -22.72 -19.19 20.73
CA CYS A 469 -22.49 -18.08 21.66
C CYS A 469 -23.56 -18.03 22.76
N LYS A 470 -23.71 -19.13 23.51
CA LYS A 470 -24.76 -19.26 24.56
C LYS A 470 -24.29 -18.87 25.96
N ILE A 471 -23.00 -19.01 26.23
CA ILE A 471 -22.42 -18.84 27.56
C ILE A 471 -21.73 -17.48 27.64
N THR A 472 -21.94 -16.74 28.72
CA THR A 472 -21.20 -15.52 29.02
C THR A 472 -19.80 -15.87 29.53
N ILE A 473 -18.79 -15.28 28.94
CA ILE A 473 -17.37 -15.55 29.17
C ILE A 473 -16.68 -14.38 29.86
N ASP A 474 -17.19 -13.15 29.69
CA ASP A 474 -16.57 -11.92 30.19
C ASP A 474 -15.08 -11.83 29.77
N THR A 475 -14.86 -11.96 28.45
CA THR A 475 -13.55 -12.00 27.80
C THR A 475 -12.65 -10.83 28.22
N THR A 476 -13.20 -9.61 28.34
CA THR A 476 -12.45 -8.43 28.79
C THR A 476 -11.94 -8.58 30.22
N ARG A 477 -12.74 -9.11 31.15
CA ARG A 477 -12.26 -9.39 32.51
C ARG A 477 -11.21 -10.49 32.53
N HIS A 478 -11.40 -11.56 31.78
CA HIS A 478 -10.41 -12.63 31.65
C HIS A 478 -9.05 -12.10 31.16
N LEU A 479 -9.07 -11.23 30.15
CA LEU A 479 -7.88 -10.56 29.64
C LEU A 479 -7.21 -9.69 30.71
N LYS A 480 -7.96 -8.82 31.39
CA LYS A 480 -7.43 -7.95 32.46
C LYS A 480 -6.82 -8.74 33.62
N ASN A 481 -7.47 -9.82 34.04
CA ASN A 481 -6.94 -10.73 35.06
C ASN A 481 -5.61 -11.35 34.61
N PHE A 482 -5.54 -11.77 33.34
CA PHE A 482 -4.30 -12.28 32.78
C PHE A 482 -3.20 -11.22 32.76
N TYR A 483 -3.47 -9.99 32.29
CA TYR A 483 -2.47 -8.92 32.25
C TYR A 483 -1.88 -8.62 33.62
N SER A 484 -2.74 -8.60 34.65
CA SER A 484 -2.32 -8.30 36.02
C SER A 484 -1.36 -9.32 36.63
N THR A 485 -1.33 -10.54 36.08
CA THR A 485 -0.52 -11.67 36.59
C THR A 485 0.59 -12.10 35.62
N ALA A 486 0.53 -11.67 34.36
CA ALA A 486 1.51 -12.01 33.34
C ALA A 486 2.88 -11.42 33.69
N LYS A 487 3.92 -12.26 33.56
CA LYS A 487 5.30 -11.79 33.72
C LYS A 487 5.73 -11.06 32.44
N PRO A 488 6.21 -9.81 32.54
CA PRO A 488 6.70 -9.09 31.38
C PRO A 488 7.96 -9.77 30.80
N ILE A 489 8.22 -9.50 29.53
CA ILE A 489 9.41 -10.03 28.83
C ILE A 489 10.67 -9.41 29.46
N SER A 490 11.64 -10.24 29.88
CA SER A 490 12.93 -9.73 30.38
C SER A 490 13.82 -9.29 29.22
N ALA A 491 14.43 -8.11 29.35
CA ALA A 491 15.38 -7.59 28.37
C ALA A 491 16.83 -8.06 28.61
N ASP A 492 17.17 -8.63 29.76
CA ASP A 492 18.56 -8.84 30.18
C ASP A 492 19.33 -9.79 29.24
N SER A 493 18.74 -10.94 28.92
CA SER A 493 19.32 -11.93 27.99
C SER A 493 19.54 -11.34 26.60
N MET A 494 18.54 -10.61 26.11
CA MET A 494 18.59 -9.92 24.82
C MET A 494 19.72 -8.88 24.79
N LEU A 495 19.84 -8.02 25.82
CA LEU A 495 20.88 -7.00 25.89
C LEU A 495 22.29 -7.61 25.91
N ALA A 496 22.49 -8.71 26.65
CA ALA A 496 23.75 -9.45 26.67
C ALA A 496 24.09 -10.10 25.32
N GLN A 497 23.09 -10.52 24.55
CA GLN A 497 23.27 -11.05 23.20
C GLN A 497 23.54 -9.94 22.18
N PHE A 498 22.91 -8.78 22.33
CA PHE A 498 23.16 -7.60 21.51
C PHE A 498 24.59 -7.09 21.67
N ASP A 499 25.10 -7.05 22.91
CA ASP A 499 26.49 -6.68 23.18
C ASP A 499 27.48 -7.64 22.48
N ARG A 500 27.27 -8.96 22.59
CA ARG A 500 28.07 -9.97 21.87
C ARG A 500 28.01 -9.79 20.35
N MET A 501 26.82 -9.52 19.82
CA MET A 501 26.63 -9.27 18.39
C MET A 501 27.37 -8.00 17.94
N LEU A 502 27.35 -6.92 18.73
CA LEU A 502 28.10 -5.69 18.43
C LEU A 502 29.61 -5.95 18.36
N HIS A 503 30.18 -6.70 19.30
CA HIS A 503 31.59 -7.10 19.27
C HIS A 503 31.93 -7.88 17.99
N LYS A 504 31.05 -8.80 17.58
CA LYS A 504 31.22 -9.56 16.34
C LYS A 504 31.15 -8.67 15.10
N ILE A 505 30.20 -7.74 15.06
CA ILE A 505 30.07 -6.76 13.97
C ILE A 505 31.36 -5.93 13.83
N GLN A 506 31.91 -5.43 14.94
CA GLN A 506 33.16 -4.66 14.93
C GLN A 506 34.33 -5.47 14.33
N LEU A 507 34.45 -6.76 14.69
CA LEU A 507 35.48 -7.65 14.14
C LEU A 507 35.31 -7.86 12.63
N LEU A 508 34.07 -8.06 12.18
CA LEU A 508 33.74 -8.20 10.75
C LEU A 508 34.07 -6.93 9.98
N GLN A 509 33.66 -5.75 10.49
CA GLN A 509 33.97 -4.46 9.87
C GLN A 509 35.49 -4.21 9.76
N LYS A 510 36.26 -4.56 10.79
CA LYS A 510 37.73 -4.49 10.77
C LYS A 510 38.34 -5.43 9.72
N THR A 511 37.78 -6.63 9.58
CA THR A 511 38.21 -7.62 8.59
C THR A 511 37.92 -7.14 7.17
N ILE A 512 36.71 -6.62 6.92
CA ILE A 512 36.31 -6.06 5.63
C ILE A 512 37.20 -4.86 5.26
N LYS A 513 37.48 -3.95 6.20
CA LYS A 513 38.36 -2.80 5.96
C LYS A 513 39.75 -3.24 5.48
N LYS A 514 40.34 -4.26 6.12
CA LYS A 514 41.64 -4.82 5.70
C LYS A 514 41.58 -5.44 4.30
N ALA A 515 40.49 -6.12 3.96
CA ALA A 515 40.31 -6.69 2.62
C ALA A 515 40.25 -5.58 1.55
N ASP A 516 39.49 -4.51 1.81
CA ASP A 516 39.36 -3.37 0.90
C ASP A 516 40.69 -2.63 0.71
N GLU A 517 41.49 -2.46 1.76
CA GLU A 517 42.83 -1.87 1.67
C GLU A 517 43.75 -2.69 0.75
N ILE A 518 43.75 -4.01 0.89
CA ILE A 518 44.55 -4.92 0.04
C ILE A 518 44.03 -4.88 -1.41
N ALA A 519 42.71 -5.00 -1.61
CA ALA A 519 42.09 -4.97 -2.93
C ALA A 519 42.35 -3.64 -3.65
N SER A 520 42.27 -2.52 -2.94
CA SER A 520 42.52 -1.18 -3.51
C SER A 520 43.98 -1.00 -3.93
N SER A 521 44.93 -1.50 -3.13
CA SER A 521 46.36 -1.50 -3.51
C SER A 521 46.59 -2.31 -4.77
N LEU A 522 46.09 -3.56 -4.77
CA LEU A 522 46.24 -4.47 -5.90
C LEU A 522 45.59 -3.92 -7.17
N LEU A 523 44.40 -3.33 -7.07
CA LEU A 523 43.69 -2.72 -8.20
C LEU A 523 44.52 -1.60 -8.84
N LYS A 524 45.14 -0.72 -8.03
CA LYS A 524 46.04 0.35 -8.52
C LYS A 524 47.27 -0.22 -9.23
N GLU A 525 47.90 -1.24 -8.65
CA GLU A 525 49.07 -1.91 -9.23
C GLU A 525 48.73 -2.55 -10.58
N LEU A 526 47.66 -3.36 -10.64
CA LEU A 526 47.23 -4.06 -11.85
C LEU A 526 46.77 -3.09 -12.96
N THR A 527 46.09 -2.01 -12.60
CA THR A 527 45.69 -0.97 -13.58
C THR A 527 46.91 -0.28 -14.18
N LYS A 528 47.97 -0.06 -13.40
CA LYS A 528 49.24 0.48 -13.92
C LYS A 528 49.90 -0.50 -14.88
N SER A 529 49.97 -1.79 -14.52
CA SER A 529 50.52 -2.85 -15.39
C SER A 529 49.77 -2.99 -16.72
N GLN A 530 48.45 -2.82 -16.70
CA GLN A 530 47.62 -2.81 -17.91
C GLN A 530 47.97 -1.63 -18.83
N LYS A 531 48.18 -0.43 -18.27
CA LYS A 531 48.55 0.77 -19.04
C LYS A 531 49.98 0.72 -19.60
N THR A 532 50.90 0.04 -18.92
CA THR A 532 52.29 -0.11 -19.39
C THR A 532 52.46 -1.20 -20.45
N GLY A 533 51.39 -1.88 -20.85
CA GLY A 533 51.40 -2.86 -21.95
C GLY A 533 51.98 -4.23 -21.58
N THR A 534 52.12 -4.57 -20.30
CA THR A 534 52.59 -5.89 -19.87
C THR A 534 51.45 -6.91 -20.01
N PRO A 535 51.55 -7.93 -20.88
CA PRO A 535 50.46 -8.88 -21.10
C PRO A 535 50.37 -9.87 -19.92
N ILE A 536 49.33 -9.74 -19.09
CA ILE A 536 49.02 -10.68 -18.00
C ILE A 536 47.82 -11.53 -18.44
N ARG A 537 48.09 -12.79 -18.77
CA ARG A 537 47.09 -13.71 -19.37
C ARG A 537 46.64 -14.83 -18.43
N SER A 538 47.29 -14.99 -17.29
CA SER A 538 46.94 -16.00 -16.29
C SER A 538 47.41 -15.59 -14.91
N PHE A 539 46.93 -16.31 -13.89
CA PHE A 539 47.39 -16.15 -12.51
C PHE A 539 48.90 -16.36 -12.37
N ASP A 540 49.48 -17.29 -13.14
CA ASP A 540 50.90 -17.63 -13.03
C ASP A 540 51.84 -16.50 -13.48
N MET A 541 51.36 -15.60 -14.34
CA MET A 541 52.10 -14.43 -14.82
C MET A 541 52.17 -13.28 -13.80
N LEU A 542 51.43 -13.37 -12.69
CA LEU A 542 51.46 -12.37 -11.62
C LEU A 542 52.74 -12.51 -10.77
N ASN A 543 53.23 -11.40 -10.23
CA ASN A 543 54.36 -11.44 -9.30
C ASN A 543 53.94 -12.05 -7.94
N LEU A 544 54.91 -12.53 -7.17
CA LEU A 544 54.64 -13.21 -5.89
C LEU A 544 53.84 -12.33 -4.90
N PRO A 545 54.12 -11.01 -4.73
CA PRO A 545 53.28 -10.11 -3.94
C PRO A 545 51.80 -10.09 -4.38
N GLN A 546 51.53 -9.94 -5.68
CA GLN A 546 50.16 -9.92 -6.24
C GLN A 546 49.44 -11.24 -5.99
N LYS A 547 50.10 -12.38 -6.24
CA LYS A 547 49.55 -13.71 -5.94
C LYS A 547 49.16 -13.86 -4.47
N LYS A 548 50.04 -13.41 -3.55
CA LYS A 548 49.77 -13.44 -2.10
C LYS A 548 48.60 -12.54 -1.72
N GLN A 549 48.48 -11.35 -2.32
CA GLN A 549 47.36 -10.44 -2.07
C GLN A 549 46.03 -11.06 -2.53
N ILE A 550 45.98 -11.64 -3.74
CA ILE A 550 44.78 -12.31 -4.28
C ILE A 550 44.33 -13.45 -3.36
N ASN A 551 45.24 -14.37 -3.01
CA ASN A 551 44.92 -15.51 -2.14
C ASN A 551 44.42 -15.04 -0.76
N LYS A 552 44.98 -13.94 -0.24
CA LYS A 552 44.55 -13.34 1.02
C LYS A 552 43.16 -12.72 0.91
N ILE A 553 42.85 -12.02 -0.17
CA ILE A 553 41.50 -11.49 -0.44
C ILE A 553 40.50 -12.65 -0.50
N ASP A 554 40.79 -13.68 -1.28
CA ASP A 554 39.91 -14.85 -1.44
C ASP A 554 39.65 -15.55 -0.10
N THR A 555 40.71 -15.81 0.66
CA THR A 555 40.60 -16.40 2.02
C THR A 555 39.73 -15.55 2.94
N VAL A 556 39.90 -14.23 2.92
CA VAL A 556 39.10 -13.32 3.75
C VAL A 556 37.65 -13.33 3.33
N HIS A 557 37.35 -13.28 2.03
CA HIS A 557 35.97 -13.32 1.53
C HIS A 557 35.30 -14.66 1.87
N LYS A 558 36.00 -15.79 1.70
CA LYS A 558 35.51 -17.12 2.10
C LYS A 558 35.18 -17.19 3.60
N ASN A 559 36.04 -16.63 4.45
CA ASN A 559 35.78 -16.56 5.89
C ASN A 559 34.60 -15.66 6.24
N LEU A 560 34.47 -14.53 5.54
CA LEU A 560 33.31 -13.64 5.68
C LEU A 560 32.04 -14.39 5.30
N ASP A 561 31.99 -15.07 4.15
CA ASP A 561 30.81 -15.84 3.69
C ASP A 561 30.44 -16.97 4.66
N ASN A 562 31.43 -17.58 5.33
CA ASN A 562 31.21 -18.62 6.32
C ASN A 562 30.68 -18.11 7.68
N THR A 563 30.51 -16.81 7.87
CA THR A 563 29.91 -16.23 9.10
C THR A 563 28.37 -16.30 9.03
N LEU A 564 27.85 -17.52 8.84
CA LEU A 564 26.46 -17.77 8.48
C LEU A 564 25.45 -17.28 9.51
N ASP A 565 25.79 -17.29 10.80
CA ASP A 565 24.89 -16.84 11.87
C ASP A 565 24.56 -15.34 11.78
N VAL A 566 25.49 -14.52 11.29
CA VAL A 566 25.26 -13.07 11.07
C VAL A 566 24.55 -12.84 9.74
N TRP A 567 24.98 -13.49 8.67
CA TRP A 567 24.38 -13.26 7.35
C TRP A 567 22.97 -13.81 7.23
N LYS A 568 22.64 -14.91 7.91
CA LYS A 568 21.27 -15.46 7.96
C LYS A 568 20.27 -14.44 8.50
N ILE A 569 20.59 -13.78 9.63
CA ILE A 569 19.68 -12.78 10.19
C ILE A 569 19.65 -11.47 9.39
N LEU A 570 20.61 -11.26 8.47
CA LEU A 570 20.69 -10.07 7.62
C LEU A 570 20.25 -10.32 6.17
N GLU A 571 19.86 -11.54 5.84
CA GLU A 571 19.50 -11.96 4.48
C GLU A 571 18.56 -10.95 3.82
N GLU A 572 17.51 -10.59 4.56
CA GLU A 572 16.46 -9.65 4.18
C GLU A 572 16.98 -8.30 3.65
N ILE A 573 18.04 -7.75 4.26
CA ILE A 573 18.60 -6.44 3.87
C ILE A 573 19.81 -6.55 2.94
N THR A 574 20.28 -7.76 2.64
CA THR A 574 21.38 -8.01 1.70
C THR A 574 20.93 -8.26 0.26
N MET A 575 19.62 -8.50 0.03
CA MET A 575 19.07 -8.90 -1.27
C MET A 575 19.40 -7.94 -2.42
N GLU A 576 19.41 -6.62 -2.20
CA GLU A 576 19.76 -5.65 -3.24
C GLU A 576 21.25 -5.73 -3.62
N GLY A 577 22.14 -5.75 -2.62
CA GLY A 577 23.59 -5.88 -2.88
C GLY A 577 23.94 -7.22 -3.52
N LEU A 578 23.17 -8.25 -3.19
CA LEU A 578 23.28 -9.57 -3.78
C LEU A 578 22.84 -9.60 -5.25
N LYS A 579 21.69 -8.99 -5.59
CA LYS A 579 21.23 -8.85 -6.98
C LYS A 579 22.32 -8.22 -7.84
N GLU A 580 22.87 -7.09 -7.39
CA GLU A 580 23.93 -6.40 -8.11
C GLU A 580 25.19 -7.26 -8.24
N SER A 581 25.55 -8.02 -7.20
CA SER A 581 26.69 -8.94 -7.25
C SER A 581 26.51 -10.08 -8.27
N GLU A 582 25.31 -10.66 -8.35
CA GLU A 582 25.00 -11.74 -9.31
C GLU A 582 25.03 -11.21 -10.75
N ARG A 583 24.46 -10.01 -11.00
CA ARG A 583 24.56 -9.34 -12.31
C ARG A 583 26.02 -9.11 -12.73
N GLN A 584 26.83 -8.56 -11.82
CA GLN A 584 28.25 -8.33 -12.09
C GLN A 584 29.01 -9.64 -12.33
N LYS A 585 28.72 -10.69 -11.56
CA LYS A 585 29.34 -12.01 -11.73
C LYS A 585 29.03 -12.58 -13.11
N GLN A 586 27.80 -12.42 -13.59
CA GLN A 586 27.41 -12.85 -14.92
C GLN A 586 28.13 -12.06 -16.02
N ASP A 587 28.17 -10.74 -15.92
CA ASP A 587 28.89 -9.89 -16.88
C ASP A 587 30.40 -10.22 -16.93
N ILE A 588 30.96 -10.64 -15.79
CA ILE A 588 32.36 -11.09 -15.65
C ILE A 588 32.57 -12.48 -16.28
N SER A 589 31.60 -13.38 -16.18
CA SER A 589 31.73 -14.77 -16.66
C SER A 589 32.00 -14.87 -18.16
N ILE A 590 31.57 -13.88 -18.96
CA ILE A 590 31.85 -13.80 -20.41
C ILE A 590 33.35 -13.64 -20.70
N LEU A 591 34.10 -13.13 -19.72
CA LEU A 591 35.56 -12.96 -19.82
C LEU A 591 36.32 -14.18 -19.27
N GLU A 592 35.64 -15.11 -18.60
CA GLU A 592 36.26 -16.31 -18.07
C GLU A 592 36.81 -17.17 -19.20
N ASN A 593 37.92 -17.85 -18.93
CA ASN A 593 38.60 -18.72 -19.88
C ASN A 593 39.09 -18.03 -21.17
N ASN A 594 39.11 -16.69 -21.24
CA ASN A 594 39.76 -15.93 -22.29
C ASN A 594 41.10 -15.35 -21.79
N PRO A 595 42.25 -15.95 -22.14
CA PRO A 595 43.55 -15.48 -21.66
C PRO A 595 43.86 -14.02 -22.01
N GLU A 596 43.39 -13.53 -23.17
CA GLU A 596 43.63 -12.13 -23.57
C GLU A 596 42.83 -11.12 -22.73
N LYS A 597 41.75 -11.56 -22.09
CA LYS A 597 40.91 -10.72 -21.21
C LYS A 597 41.12 -11.00 -19.73
N TYR A 598 42.13 -11.79 -19.35
CA TYR A 598 42.37 -12.18 -17.95
C TYR A 598 42.53 -10.97 -17.01
N ILE A 599 43.32 -9.96 -17.39
CA ILE A 599 43.51 -8.76 -16.57
C ILE A 599 42.21 -7.98 -16.39
N GLU A 600 41.37 -7.89 -17.43
CA GLU A 600 40.06 -7.25 -17.37
C GLU A 600 39.12 -8.03 -16.43
N TRP A 601 39.08 -9.36 -16.57
CA TRP A 601 38.34 -10.25 -15.69
C TRP A 601 38.75 -10.09 -14.22
N LEU A 602 40.05 -10.03 -13.95
CA LEU A 602 40.59 -9.88 -12.59
C LEU A 602 40.23 -8.52 -11.99
N LEU A 603 40.41 -7.43 -12.74
CA LEU A 603 40.04 -6.08 -12.31
C LEU A 603 38.53 -5.98 -12.02
N LYS A 604 37.68 -6.53 -12.89
CA LYS A 604 36.23 -6.55 -12.66
C LYS A 604 35.85 -7.38 -11.44
N ASN A 605 36.50 -8.52 -11.19
CA ASN A 605 36.28 -9.29 -9.96
C ASN A 605 36.69 -8.55 -8.70
N LEU A 606 37.84 -7.87 -8.67
CA LEU A 606 38.26 -7.06 -7.52
C LEU A 606 37.27 -5.91 -7.24
N ASN A 607 36.76 -5.27 -8.30
CA ASN A 607 35.71 -4.26 -8.18
C ASN A 607 34.40 -4.85 -7.63
N ARG A 608 33.96 -6.02 -8.13
CA ARG A 608 32.79 -6.73 -7.61
C ARG A 608 32.94 -7.06 -6.12
N LEU A 609 34.10 -7.58 -5.69
CA LEU A 609 34.38 -7.88 -4.28
C LEU A 609 34.34 -6.62 -3.41
N SER A 610 34.84 -5.49 -3.92
CA SER A 610 34.75 -4.19 -3.25
C SER A 610 33.29 -3.72 -3.11
N GLY A 611 32.46 -3.94 -4.14
CA GLY A 611 31.02 -3.69 -4.10
C GLY A 611 30.30 -4.53 -3.04
N ILE A 612 30.61 -5.84 -2.96
CA ILE A 612 30.10 -6.73 -1.90
C ILE A 612 30.48 -6.20 -0.52
N ASN A 613 31.74 -5.82 -0.32
CA ASN A 613 32.22 -5.30 0.96
C ASN A 613 31.55 -3.98 1.35
N LYS A 614 31.23 -3.12 0.37
CA LYS A 614 30.41 -1.92 0.60
C LYS A 614 29.03 -2.30 1.14
N ALA A 615 28.31 -3.21 0.46
CA ALA A 615 26.99 -3.68 0.89
C ALA A 615 27.04 -4.32 2.29
N ARG A 616 28.05 -5.15 2.57
CA ARG A 616 28.29 -5.74 3.90
C ARG A 616 28.50 -4.68 4.98
N LYS A 617 29.33 -3.66 4.73
CA LYS A 617 29.58 -2.57 5.70
C LYS A 617 28.32 -1.78 6.01
N GLU A 618 27.54 -1.42 4.99
CA GLU A 618 26.27 -0.68 5.15
C GLU A 618 25.26 -1.50 5.97
N THR A 619 25.13 -2.79 5.65
CA THR A 619 24.25 -3.75 6.35
C THR A 619 24.65 -3.91 7.82
N LEU A 620 25.93 -4.16 8.09
CA LEU A 620 26.46 -4.31 9.45
C LEU A 620 26.33 -3.01 10.26
N ALA A 621 26.56 -1.85 9.63
CA ALA A 621 26.39 -0.55 10.28
C ALA A 621 24.93 -0.28 10.65
N LEU A 622 23.98 -0.66 9.79
CA LEU A 622 22.55 -0.53 10.07
C LEU A 622 22.12 -1.41 11.26
N LEU A 623 22.58 -2.67 11.30
CA LEU A 623 22.31 -3.56 12.43
C LEU A 623 22.93 -2.99 13.72
N ALA A 624 24.21 -2.60 13.69
CA ALA A 624 24.88 -2.01 14.86
C ALA A 624 24.18 -0.74 15.38
N LYS A 625 23.70 0.13 14.47
CA LYS A 625 22.92 1.32 14.84
C LYS A 625 21.66 0.95 15.62
N ASN A 626 20.91 -0.05 15.13
CA ASN A 626 19.69 -0.51 15.77
C ASN A 626 19.94 -1.19 17.13
N LEU A 627 20.97 -2.05 17.23
CA LEU A 627 21.37 -2.67 18.50
C LEU A 627 21.76 -1.62 19.55
N ASN A 628 22.60 -0.64 19.17
CA ASN A 628 23.01 0.45 20.06
C ASN A 628 21.82 1.33 20.49
N MET A 629 20.86 1.58 19.59
CA MET A 629 19.65 2.32 19.91
C MET A 629 18.86 1.63 21.02
N VAL A 630 18.61 0.32 20.89
CA VAL A 630 17.90 -0.47 21.91
C VAL A 630 18.68 -0.49 23.22
N MET A 631 19.98 -0.79 23.17
CA MET A 631 20.82 -0.87 24.38
C MET A 631 20.86 0.46 25.12
N SER A 632 21.04 1.58 24.40
CA SER A 632 21.07 2.92 25.01
C SER A 632 19.73 3.28 25.63
N PHE A 633 18.61 2.92 24.99
CA PHE A 633 17.27 3.14 25.54
C PHE A 633 17.09 2.40 26.88
N HIS A 634 17.31 1.09 26.90
CA HIS A 634 17.12 0.25 28.08
C HIS A 634 18.06 0.63 29.24
N GLN A 635 19.31 1.01 28.96
CA GLN A 635 20.24 1.50 29.97
C GLN A 635 19.75 2.79 30.63
N LYS A 636 19.22 3.74 29.86
CA LYS A 636 18.66 5.00 30.38
C LYS A 636 17.38 4.76 31.18
N GLU A 637 16.46 3.97 30.63
CA GLU A 637 15.20 3.63 31.29
C GLU A 637 15.44 2.93 32.64
N THR A 638 16.28 1.89 32.66
CA THR A 638 16.65 1.18 33.89
C THR A 638 17.28 2.13 34.91
N LYS A 639 18.16 3.03 34.47
CA LYS A 639 18.77 4.04 35.34
C LYS A 639 17.72 4.96 35.97
N TYR A 640 16.82 5.53 35.16
CA TYR A 640 15.79 6.45 35.66
C TYR A 640 14.81 5.74 36.60
N LEU A 641 14.35 4.53 36.24
CA LEU A 641 13.46 3.74 37.11
C LEU A 641 14.09 3.42 38.46
N LYS A 642 15.38 3.01 38.49
CA LYS A 642 16.11 2.79 39.75
C LYS A 642 16.21 4.06 40.60
N GLN A 643 16.47 5.21 39.99
CA GLN A 643 16.58 6.48 40.69
C GLN A 643 15.23 6.95 41.27
N ILE A 644 14.14 6.76 40.51
CA ILE A 644 12.76 7.02 40.96
C ILE A 644 12.41 6.13 42.15
N ASN A 645 12.68 4.83 42.07
CA ASN A 645 12.37 3.88 43.15
C ASN A 645 13.18 4.14 44.42
N ASN A 646 14.39 4.67 44.30
CA ASN A 646 15.24 5.05 45.44
C ASN A 646 14.88 6.42 46.05
N GLY A 647 13.83 7.10 45.56
CA GLY A 647 13.34 8.38 46.09
C GLY A 647 14.22 9.61 45.80
N SER A 648 15.21 9.50 44.92
CA SER A 648 16.12 10.60 44.58
C SER A 648 15.57 11.45 43.44
N GLN A 649 15.40 12.77 43.63
CA GLN A 649 14.98 13.74 42.59
C GLN A 649 13.83 13.21 41.72
N THR A 650 12.79 12.69 42.39
CA THR A 650 11.75 11.86 41.78
C THR A 650 11.07 12.53 40.58
N GLU A 651 10.73 13.82 40.68
CA GLU A 651 10.11 14.58 39.60
C GLU A 651 11.04 14.77 38.39
N GLN A 652 12.31 15.12 38.63
CA GLN A 652 13.28 15.35 37.55
C GLN A 652 13.62 14.04 36.82
N ASN A 653 13.71 12.93 37.54
CA ASN A 653 13.94 11.62 36.95
C ASN A 653 12.70 11.11 36.20
N ARG A 654 11.49 11.36 36.70
CA ARG A 654 10.24 11.10 35.96
C ARG A 654 10.15 11.92 34.69
N LEU A 655 10.52 13.20 34.72
CA LEU A 655 10.57 14.05 33.53
C LEU A 655 11.61 13.53 32.52
N SER A 656 12.77 13.08 32.99
CA SER A 656 13.79 12.46 32.14
C SER A 656 13.31 11.16 31.50
N LEU A 657 12.56 10.34 32.24
CA LEU A 657 11.93 9.12 31.72
C LEU A 657 10.82 9.44 30.71
N ALA A 658 9.96 10.42 31.01
CA ALA A 658 8.93 10.90 30.08
C ALA A 658 9.57 11.42 28.79
N ARG A 659 10.66 12.20 28.88
CA ARG A 659 11.44 12.66 27.72
C ARG A 659 11.98 11.48 26.90
N LEU A 660 12.55 10.46 27.55
CA LEU A 660 13.04 9.25 26.87
C LEU A 660 11.92 8.55 26.08
N TYR A 661 10.71 8.45 26.65
CA TYR A 661 9.54 7.90 25.95
C TYR A 661 9.07 8.80 24.81
N MET A 662 9.05 10.12 24.99
CA MET A 662 8.67 11.07 23.94
C MET A 662 9.67 11.06 22.76
N ASP A 663 10.97 11.05 23.03
CA ASP A 663 12.04 11.00 22.02
C ASP A 663 12.00 9.71 21.19
N SER A 664 11.56 8.61 21.80
CA SER A 664 11.35 7.31 21.16
C SER A 664 9.94 7.13 20.57
N LYS A 665 9.14 8.20 20.56
CA LYS A 665 7.74 8.29 20.08
C LYS A 665 6.78 7.32 20.79
N ASN A 666 7.10 6.88 22.01
CA ASN A 666 6.26 6.02 22.86
C ASN A 666 5.25 6.89 23.66
N TYR A 667 4.35 7.56 22.94
CA TYR A 667 3.42 8.54 23.52
C TYR A 667 2.46 7.93 24.54
N TYR A 668 2.03 6.68 24.34
CA TYR A 668 1.15 5.97 25.27
C TYR A 668 1.82 5.80 26.64
N MET A 669 3.09 5.40 26.67
CA MET A 669 3.86 5.22 27.90
C MET A 669 4.24 6.55 28.57
N ALA A 670 4.47 7.61 27.78
CA ALA A 670 4.81 8.93 28.30
C ALA A 670 3.64 9.61 29.01
N LYS A 671 2.41 9.41 28.51
CA LYS A 671 1.23 10.16 28.95
C LYS A 671 0.94 10.04 30.47
N PRO A 672 0.90 8.85 31.11
CA PRO A 672 0.64 8.77 32.55
C PRO A 672 1.68 9.50 33.40
N LEU A 673 2.96 9.41 33.01
CA LEU A 673 4.05 10.13 33.68
C LEU A 673 3.88 11.64 33.56
N LEU A 674 3.52 12.13 32.37
CA LEU A 674 3.30 13.54 32.11
C LEU A 674 2.07 14.09 32.86
N GLU A 675 0.99 13.32 32.95
CA GLU A 675 -0.21 13.68 33.72
C GLU A 675 0.08 13.77 35.22
N GLU A 676 0.91 12.88 35.76
CA GLU A 676 1.38 12.97 37.15
C GLU A 676 2.29 14.20 37.35
N LEU A 677 3.26 14.41 36.46
CA LEU A 677 4.17 15.56 36.50
C LEU A 677 3.43 16.89 36.35
N CYS A 678 2.31 16.94 35.64
CA CYS A 678 1.49 18.14 35.55
C CYS A 678 0.94 18.57 36.92
N ARG A 679 0.69 17.61 37.83
CA ARG A 679 0.20 17.88 39.19
C ARG A 679 1.32 18.32 40.12
N THR A 680 2.50 17.73 39.99
CA THR A 680 3.65 18.03 40.86
C THR A 680 4.50 19.21 40.37
N MET A 681 4.51 19.47 39.05
CA MET A 681 5.24 20.56 38.38
C MET A 681 4.31 21.45 37.54
N PRO A 682 3.28 22.09 38.13
CA PRO A 682 2.23 22.80 37.39
C PRO A 682 2.70 24.07 36.65
N LYS A 683 3.95 24.49 36.84
CA LYS A 683 4.59 25.64 36.15
C LYS A 683 5.63 25.21 35.12
N SER A 684 5.79 23.91 34.85
CA SER A 684 6.78 23.42 33.88
C SER A 684 6.26 23.53 32.45
N GLY A 685 6.79 24.50 31.69
CA GLY A 685 6.46 24.63 30.26
C GLY A 685 6.77 23.35 29.47
N GLU A 686 7.86 22.66 29.79
CA GLU A 686 8.27 21.43 29.12
C GLU A 686 7.26 20.28 29.32
N VAL A 687 6.69 20.12 30.52
CA VAL A 687 5.67 19.09 30.78
C VAL A 687 4.44 19.35 29.91
N TYR A 688 3.99 20.60 29.84
CA TYR A 688 2.86 20.98 28.97
C TYR A 688 3.19 20.84 27.49
N PHE A 689 4.42 21.12 27.07
CA PHE A 689 4.85 20.86 25.69
C PHE A 689 4.68 19.38 25.34
N TYR A 690 5.18 18.47 26.17
CA TYR A 690 5.05 17.04 25.92
C TYR A 690 3.61 16.52 26.03
N LEU A 691 2.81 17.06 26.96
CA LEU A 691 1.37 16.78 27.02
C LEU A 691 0.66 17.24 25.74
N GLY A 692 1.02 18.40 25.21
CA GLY A 692 0.54 18.91 23.93
C GLY A 692 0.87 17.94 22.79
N CYS A 693 2.14 17.51 22.70
CA CYS A 693 2.57 16.53 21.71
C CYS A 693 1.82 15.19 21.80
N SER A 694 1.67 14.63 23.01
CA SER A 694 0.94 13.38 23.26
C SER A 694 -0.55 13.51 22.94
N ALA A 695 -1.19 14.62 23.34
CA ALA A 695 -2.58 14.90 23.04
C ALA A 695 -2.81 15.02 21.53
N LEU A 696 -1.89 15.67 20.81
CA LEU A 696 -1.97 15.85 19.37
C LEU A 696 -1.89 14.52 18.61
N GLN A 697 -0.97 13.63 19.00
CA GLN A 697 -0.85 12.27 18.45
C GLN A 697 -2.07 11.40 18.74
N SER A 698 -2.75 11.68 19.86
CA SER A 698 -4.00 10.99 20.23
C SER A 698 -5.25 11.64 19.62
N ASN A 699 -5.10 12.51 18.60
CA ASN A 699 -6.17 13.27 17.96
C ASN A 699 -7.00 14.17 18.92
N MET A 700 -6.48 14.51 20.10
CA MET A 700 -7.15 15.37 21.09
C MET A 700 -6.77 16.86 20.88
N LEU A 701 -7.13 17.43 19.73
CA LEU A 701 -6.63 18.74 19.30
C LEU A 701 -6.89 19.90 20.27
N LYS A 702 -8.11 20.02 20.80
CA LYS A 702 -8.46 21.11 21.73
C LYS A 702 -7.59 21.06 23.00
N LYS A 703 -7.30 19.85 23.49
CA LYS A 703 -6.38 19.66 24.62
C LYS A 703 -4.95 20.00 24.23
N ALA A 704 -4.51 19.60 23.05
CA ALA A 704 -3.17 19.89 22.56
C ALA A 704 -2.92 21.41 22.47
N ASP A 705 -3.85 22.16 21.87
CA ASP A 705 -3.77 23.63 21.78
C ASP A 705 -3.72 24.28 23.17
N HIS A 706 -4.61 23.88 24.08
CA HIS A 706 -4.58 24.34 25.47
C HIS A 706 -3.22 24.08 26.15
N TYR A 707 -2.66 22.88 25.97
CA TYR A 707 -1.36 22.53 26.53
C TYR A 707 -0.22 23.34 25.89
N PHE A 708 -0.22 23.55 24.58
CA PHE A 708 0.81 24.37 23.92
C PHE A 708 0.74 25.84 24.34
N GLN A 709 -0.45 26.42 24.45
CA GLN A 709 -0.62 27.78 24.97
C GLN A 709 -0.11 27.90 26.42
N THR A 710 -0.40 26.89 27.24
CA THR A 710 0.08 26.82 28.63
C THR A 710 1.60 26.63 28.69
N ALA A 711 2.17 25.83 27.79
CA ALA A 711 3.61 25.66 27.65
C ALA A 711 4.32 26.99 27.34
N ILE A 712 3.81 27.75 26.36
CA ILE A 712 4.36 29.06 25.96
C ILE A 712 4.21 30.09 27.09
N LYS A 713 3.09 30.05 27.82
CA LYS A 713 2.86 30.93 28.97
C LYS A 713 3.91 30.73 30.06
N HIS A 714 4.34 29.50 30.29
CA HIS A 714 5.32 29.16 31.33
C HIS A 714 6.78 29.26 30.84
N ASP A 715 7.04 28.98 29.56
CA ASP A 715 8.34 29.14 28.92
C ASP A 715 8.16 29.63 27.46
N PRO A 716 8.28 30.94 27.21
CA PRO A 716 8.12 31.51 25.87
C PRO A 716 9.10 30.98 24.82
N ASN A 717 10.24 30.41 25.21
CA ASN A 717 11.23 29.87 24.27
C ASN A 717 10.72 28.60 23.57
N LEU A 718 9.75 27.89 24.16
CA LEU A 718 9.15 26.69 23.59
C LEU A 718 8.32 26.97 22.34
N LYS A 719 7.94 28.23 22.07
CA LYS A 719 7.15 28.59 20.88
C LYS A 719 7.79 28.06 19.59
N LYS A 720 9.10 28.28 19.41
CA LYS A 720 9.82 27.80 18.22
C LYS A 720 9.87 26.28 18.14
N GLN A 721 9.99 25.60 19.29
CA GLN A 721 10.01 24.14 19.34
C GLN A 721 8.64 23.54 19.01
N ILE A 722 7.55 24.16 19.47
CA ILE A 722 6.18 23.79 19.13
C ILE A 722 5.93 23.99 17.63
N GLU A 723 6.28 25.16 17.08
CA GLU A 723 6.16 25.44 15.65
C GLU A 723 6.94 24.43 14.80
N ALA A 724 8.16 24.07 15.20
CA ALA A 724 8.97 23.06 14.52
C ALA A 724 8.34 21.66 14.60
N TYR A 725 7.78 21.27 15.75
CA TYR A 725 7.09 19.99 15.91
C TYR A 725 5.82 19.91 15.06
N LEU A 726 5.01 20.97 15.03
CA LEU A 726 3.81 21.05 14.18
C LEU A 726 4.19 20.98 12.69
N ARG A 727 5.28 21.64 12.29
CA ARG A 727 5.81 21.55 10.92
C ARG A 727 6.28 20.14 10.56
N GLU A 728 6.96 19.42 11.46
CA GLU A 728 7.35 18.01 11.22
C GLU A 728 6.12 17.13 10.92
N LEU A 729 5.01 17.36 11.62
CA LEU A 729 3.75 16.65 11.34
C LEU A 729 3.16 17.06 10.00
N GLY A 730 3.14 18.37 9.67
CA GLY A 730 2.75 18.84 8.34
C GLY A 730 3.55 18.18 7.22
N ASP A 731 4.88 18.14 7.35
CA ASP A 731 5.80 17.51 6.39
C ASP A 731 5.53 16.00 6.24
N GLU A 732 5.15 15.32 7.33
CA GLU A 732 4.77 13.91 7.28
C GLU A 732 3.53 13.69 6.41
N PHE A 733 2.48 14.48 6.63
CA PHE A 733 1.24 14.38 5.85
C PHE A 733 1.43 14.84 4.39
N LEU A 734 2.34 15.77 4.13
CA LEU A 734 2.77 16.10 2.77
C LEU A 734 3.36 14.88 2.06
N LYS A 735 4.23 14.11 2.71
CA LYS A 735 4.79 12.88 2.13
C LYS A 735 3.71 11.85 1.82
N PHE A 736 2.71 11.71 2.70
CA PHE A 736 1.57 10.84 2.44
C PHE A 736 0.72 11.33 1.26
N ALA A 737 0.47 12.63 1.17
CA ALA A 737 -0.24 13.22 0.02
C ALA A 737 0.53 13.00 -1.29
N GLN A 738 1.85 13.23 -1.29
CA GLN A 738 2.72 12.98 -2.44
C GLN A 738 2.72 11.50 -2.85
N TYR A 739 2.74 10.58 -1.89
CA TYR A 739 2.61 9.15 -2.16
C TYR A 739 1.29 8.78 -2.84
N PHE A 740 0.15 9.34 -2.39
CA PHE A 740 -1.13 9.07 -3.06
C PHE A 740 -1.25 9.72 -4.43
N LYS A 741 -0.58 10.86 -4.67
CA LYS A 741 -0.54 11.48 -6.01
C LYS A 741 0.13 10.60 -7.06
N THR A 742 1.02 9.68 -6.66
CA THR A 742 1.64 8.73 -7.61
C THR A 742 0.73 7.53 -7.92
N GLN A 743 -0.43 7.42 -7.25
CA GLN A 743 -1.37 6.31 -7.42
C GLN A 743 -2.65 6.76 -8.15
N PRO A 744 -3.05 6.06 -9.23
CA PRO A 744 -4.31 6.34 -9.91
C PRO A 744 -5.53 6.17 -8.98
N GLY A 745 -6.51 7.08 -9.06
CA GLY A 745 -7.81 6.97 -8.37
C GLY A 745 -7.80 7.22 -6.85
N ARG A 746 -6.77 7.92 -6.36
CA ARG A 746 -6.53 8.21 -4.92
C ARG A 746 -6.75 9.68 -4.53
N GLU A 747 -7.53 10.44 -5.29
CA GLU A 747 -7.76 11.88 -5.07
C GLU A 747 -8.37 12.16 -3.69
N LEU A 748 -9.29 11.31 -3.22
CA LEU A 748 -9.87 11.42 -1.88
C LEU A 748 -8.82 11.21 -0.78
N SER A 749 -7.89 10.29 -0.98
CA SER A 749 -6.78 10.05 -0.05
C SER A 749 -5.81 11.23 -0.02
N VAL A 750 -5.52 11.84 -1.18
CA VAL A 750 -4.73 13.09 -1.26
C VAL A 750 -5.42 14.20 -0.46
N LYS A 751 -6.72 14.44 -0.71
CA LYS A 751 -7.51 15.45 0.01
C LYS A 751 -7.50 15.22 1.52
N TYR A 752 -7.71 13.99 1.97
CA TYR A 752 -7.66 13.64 3.39
C TYR A 752 -6.28 13.96 4.01
N MET A 753 -5.19 13.55 3.37
CA MET A 753 -3.83 13.79 3.89
C MET A 753 -3.49 15.29 3.92
N VAL A 754 -3.88 16.05 2.89
CA VAL A 754 -3.65 17.50 2.84
C VAL A 754 -4.40 18.21 3.95
N LEU A 755 -5.70 17.91 4.13
CA LEU A 755 -6.51 18.49 5.21
C LEU A 755 -5.92 18.16 6.58
N LYS A 756 -5.49 16.91 6.78
CA LYS A 756 -4.90 16.48 8.05
C LYS A 756 -3.55 17.16 8.32
N GLY A 757 -2.70 17.33 7.32
CA GLY A 757 -1.46 18.07 7.44
C GLY A 757 -1.68 19.54 7.80
N LEU A 758 -2.61 20.23 7.14
CA LEU A 758 -2.95 21.63 7.43
C LEU A 758 -3.63 21.80 8.79
N ARG A 759 -4.26 20.75 9.31
CA ARG A 759 -4.79 20.74 10.68
C ARG A 759 -3.68 20.86 11.73
N TYR A 760 -2.50 20.30 11.46
CA TYR A 760 -1.33 20.42 12.33
C TYR A 760 -0.53 21.71 12.06
N ASP A 761 -0.32 22.03 10.79
CA ASP A 761 0.43 23.20 10.36
C ASP A 761 -0.36 24.02 9.32
N PRO A 762 -1.22 24.94 9.78
CA PRO A 762 -2.03 25.79 8.90
C PRO A 762 -1.20 26.77 8.07
N THR A 763 0.12 26.85 8.26
CA THR A 763 0.99 27.76 7.52
C THR A 763 1.84 27.05 6.46
N HIS A 764 1.66 25.74 6.30
CA HIS A 764 2.46 24.92 5.39
C HIS A 764 2.22 25.28 3.91
N SER A 765 3.24 25.81 3.23
CA SER A 765 3.11 26.35 1.87
C SER A 765 2.69 25.32 0.81
N GLU A 766 3.33 24.16 0.77
CA GLU A 766 2.99 23.13 -0.23
C GLU A 766 1.60 22.53 -0.03
N LEU A 767 1.26 22.17 1.21
CA LEU A 767 -0.07 21.67 1.55
C LEU A 767 -1.16 22.70 1.23
N LYS A 768 -0.94 23.99 1.48
CA LYS A 768 -1.87 25.05 1.08
C LYS A 768 -2.10 25.07 -0.42
N LYS A 769 -1.03 25.03 -1.21
CA LYS A 769 -1.12 25.00 -2.67
C LYS A 769 -1.91 23.79 -3.17
N ASP A 770 -1.69 22.63 -2.58
CA ASP A 770 -2.45 21.42 -2.88
C ASP A 770 -3.93 21.59 -2.51
N MET A 771 -4.20 22.15 -1.34
CA MET A 771 -5.55 22.41 -0.83
C MET A 771 -6.30 23.40 -1.71
N GLU A 772 -5.67 24.50 -2.10
CA GLU A 772 -6.20 25.49 -3.06
C GLU A 772 -6.54 24.83 -4.40
N THR A 773 -5.66 23.98 -4.92
CA THR A 773 -5.88 23.26 -6.18
C THR A 773 -7.09 22.33 -6.09
N ILE A 774 -7.18 21.56 -5.01
CA ILE A 774 -8.31 20.65 -4.74
C ILE A 774 -9.62 21.43 -4.60
N LEU A 775 -9.60 22.51 -3.80
CA LEU A 775 -10.77 23.34 -3.56
C LEU A 775 -11.25 24.00 -4.84
N LYS A 776 -10.35 24.59 -5.63
CA LYS A 776 -10.71 25.22 -6.91
C LYS A 776 -11.40 24.24 -7.86
N LYS A 777 -10.84 23.04 -8.01
CA LYS A 777 -11.44 21.97 -8.84
C LYS A 777 -12.83 21.57 -8.32
N ASP A 778 -12.98 21.38 -7.01
CA ASP A 778 -14.27 21.03 -6.39
C ASP A 778 -15.29 22.18 -6.57
N MET A 779 -14.87 23.44 -6.42
CA MET A 779 -15.72 24.62 -6.60
C MET A 779 -16.15 24.81 -8.05
N GLU A 780 -15.27 24.58 -9.03
CA GLU A 780 -15.61 24.59 -10.47
C GLU A 780 -16.66 23.53 -10.80
N LYS A 781 -16.53 22.33 -10.23
CA LYS A 781 -17.54 21.27 -10.38
C LYS A 781 -18.88 21.68 -9.76
N ILE A 782 -18.87 22.20 -8.53
CA ILE A 782 -20.10 22.65 -7.85
C ILE A 782 -20.78 23.74 -8.67
N LYS A 783 -20.01 24.72 -9.16
CA LYS A 783 -20.52 25.80 -10.01
C LYS A 783 -21.17 25.24 -11.28
N SER A 784 -20.50 24.33 -11.99
CA SER A 784 -21.06 23.68 -13.19
C SER A 784 -22.36 22.92 -12.91
N ASP A 785 -22.47 22.23 -11.77
CA ASP A 785 -23.70 21.54 -11.38
C ASP A 785 -24.82 22.54 -11.05
N MET A 786 -24.50 23.69 -10.43
CA MET A 786 -25.48 24.74 -10.13
C MET A 786 -25.95 25.50 -11.37
N ASP A 787 -25.06 25.80 -12.32
CA ASP A 787 -25.40 26.46 -13.58
C ASP A 787 -26.35 25.61 -14.45
N THR A 788 -26.47 24.31 -14.14
CA THR A 788 -27.39 23.37 -14.80
C THR A 788 -28.58 22.96 -13.90
N ASP A 789 -28.83 23.70 -12.82
CA ASP A 789 -29.86 23.44 -11.79
C ASP A 789 -29.78 22.05 -11.13
N ASN A 790 -28.61 21.40 -11.19
CA ASN A 790 -28.36 20.08 -10.62
C ASN A 790 -27.76 20.16 -9.21
N TYR A 791 -28.40 20.92 -8.31
CA TYR A 791 -27.93 21.15 -6.93
C TYR A 791 -27.70 19.84 -6.15
N GLN A 792 -28.48 18.79 -6.44
CA GLN A 792 -28.38 17.50 -5.76
C GLN A 792 -27.10 16.74 -6.10
N ALA A 793 -26.55 16.88 -7.31
CA ALA A 793 -25.31 16.20 -7.70
C ALA A 793 -24.09 16.65 -6.87
N SER A 794 -24.12 17.88 -6.35
CA SER A 794 -23.05 18.46 -5.54
C SER A 794 -23.40 18.66 -4.06
N ALA A 795 -24.62 18.32 -3.63
CA ALA A 795 -25.06 18.52 -2.24
C ALA A 795 -24.14 17.87 -1.20
N GLU A 796 -23.70 16.64 -1.46
CA GLU A 796 -22.77 15.93 -0.57
C GLU A 796 -21.39 16.62 -0.51
N LEU A 797 -20.89 17.10 -1.65
CA LEU A 797 -19.59 17.76 -1.74
C LEU A 797 -19.60 19.11 -1.03
N ILE A 798 -20.66 19.90 -1.20
CA ILE A 798 -20.90 21.17 -0.50
C ILE A 798 -20.97 20.93 1.01
N GLY A 799 -21.78 19.95 1.44
CA GLY A 799 -21.90 19.58 2.85
C GLY A 799 -20.56 19.19 3.48
N LYS A 800 -19.75 18.40 2.77
CA LYS A 800 -18.40 18.01 3.23
C LYS A 800 -17.46 19.19 3.37
N TRP A 801 -17.45 20.13 2.41
CA TRP A 801 -16.62 21.33 2.51
C TRP A 801 -17.04 22.25 3.65
N HIS A 802 -18.35 22.47 3.81
CA HIS A 802 -18.86 23.25 4.93
C HIS A 802 -18.52 22.60 6.28
N GLN A 803 -18.73 21.29 6.41
CA GLN A 803 -18.38 20.58 7.64
C GLN A 803 -16.88 20.71 7.95
N THR A 804 -16.02 20.56 6.94
CA THR A 804 -14.56 20.72 7.08
C THR A 804 -14.20 22.14 7.55
N ALA A 805 -14.85 23.16 6.98
CA ALA A 805 -14.69 24.56 7.36
C ALA A 805 -15.07 24.81 8.83
N MET A 806 -16.16 24.20 9.30
CA MET A 806 -16.63 24.32 10.68
C MET A 806 -15.75 23.55 11.67
N ASP A 807 -15.26 22.37 11.29
CA ASP A 807 -14.41 21.51 12.13
C ASP A 807 -12.96 22.03 12.24
N GLN A 808 -12.51 22.80 11.26
CA GLN A 808 -11.16 23.36 11.20
C GLN A 808 -11.16 24.86 10.90
N PRO A 809 -11.58 25.75 11.83
CA PRO A 809 -11.63 27.19 11.58
C PRO A 809 -10.28 27.80 11.19
N ASN A 810 -9.18 27.27 11.73
CA ASN A 810 -7.82 27.69 11.40
C ASN A 810 -7.40 27.35 9.96
N LEU A 811 -8.07 26.38 9.32
CA LEU A 811 -7.88 26.09 7.90
C LEU A 811 -8.47 27.20 7.04
N LEU A 812 -9.62 27.78 7.45
CA LEU A 812 -10.28 28.83 6.67
C LEU A 812 -9.45 30.11 6.56
N THR A 813 -8.72 30.46 7.62
CA THR A 813 -7.80 31.61 7.62
C THR A 813 -6.54 31.34 6.78
N SER A 814 -6.30 30.09 6.41
CA SER A 814 -5.14 29.68 5.65
C SER A 814 -5.35 29.69 4.13
N LEU A 815 -6.62 29.78 3.68
CA LEU A 815 -7.07 29.71 2.29
C LEU A 815 -7.38 31.10 1.71
N PRO A 816 -7.36 31.25 0.38
CA PRO A 816 -7.80 32.47 -0.29
C PRO A 816 -9.23 32.83 0.10
N PHE A 817 -9.46 34.10 0.46
CA PHE A 817 -10.76 34.62 0.90
C PHE A 817 -11.90 34.30 -0.08
N GLU A 818 -11.65 34.40 -1.38
CA GLU A 818 -12.60 34.07 -2.45
C GLU A 818 -13.06 32.61 -2.39
N LEU A 819 -12.13 31.66 -2.30
CA LEU A 819 -12.47 30.24 -2.23
C LEU A 819 -13.18 29.89 -0.92
N THR A 820 -12.83 30.55 0.18
CA THR A 820 -13.53 30.40 1.46
C THR A 820 -14.96 30.94 1.37
N GLY A 821 -15.16 32.10 0.74
CA GLY A 821 -16.49 32.66 0.47
C GLY A 821 -17.37 31.71 -0.34
N ASN A 822 -16.81 31.08 -1.38
CA ASN A 822 -17.51 30.13 -2.24
C ASN A 822 -18.07 28.90 -1.49
N ILE A 823 -17.39 28.41 -0.45
CA ILE A 823 -17.91 27.30 0.38
C ILE A 823 -19.28 27.67 0.98
N PHE A 824 -19.38 28.88 1.53
CA PHE A 824 -20.59 29.35 2.18
C PHE A 824 -21.64 29.84 1.17
N LEU A 825 -21.23 30.45 0.06
CA LEU A 825 -22.10 30.84 -1.05
C LEU A 825 -22.86 29.63 -1.60
N PHE A 826 -22.15 28.56 -1.94
CA PHE A 826 -22.76 27.37 -2.52
C PHE A 826 -23.62 26.60 -1.51
N GLN A 827 -23.26 26.61 -0.22
CA GLN A 827 -24.16 26.11 0.81
C GLN A 827 -25.45 26.94 0.90
N GLY A 828 -25.34 28.26 0.84
CA GLY A 828 -26.49 29.16 0.79
C GLY A 828 -27.41 28.87 -0.39
N LYS A 829 -26.86 28.77 -1.60
CA LYS A 829 -27.59 28.39 -2.83
C LYS A 829 -28.24 26.99 -2.73
N LEU A 830 -27.56 26.03 -2.12
CA LEU A 830 -28.14 24.70 -1.86
C LEU A 830 -29.34 24.79 -0.91
N PHE A 831 -29.26 25.57 0.17
CA PHE A 831 -30.39 25.80 1.06
C PHE A 831 -31.55 26.53 0.37
N LEU A 832 -31.25 27.47 -0.54
CA LEU A 832 -32.29 28.14 -1.35
C LEU A 832 -33.06 27.14 -2.22
N SER A 833 -32.38 26.23 -2.92
CA SER A 833 -33.05 25.20 -3.73
C SER A 833 -33.89 24.25 -2.88
N GLN A 834 -33.54 24.07 -1.59
CA GLN A 834 -34.30 23.31 -0.60
C GLN A 834 -35.40 24.13 0.10
N LYS A 835 -35.58 25.41 -0.26
CA LYS A 835 -36.50 26.36 0.39
C LYS A 835 -36.23 26.54 1.89
N ASN A 836 -35.01 26.30 2.34
CA ASN A 836 -34.57 26.53 3.72
C ASN A 836 -33.96 27.94 3.85
N TYR A 837 -34.82 28.95 3.75
CA TYR A 837 -34.40 30.35 3.70
C TYR A 837 -33.63 30.85 4.93
N PRO A 838 -33.96 30.46 6.19
CA PRO A 838 -33.19 30.91 7.35
C PRO A 838 -31.72 30.46 7.31
N ASN A 839 -31.48 29.20 6.95
CA ASN A 839 -30.12 28.68 6.83
C ASN A 839 -29.40 29.23 5.59
N ALA A 840 -30.14 29.46 4.49
CA ALA A 840 -29.57 30.12 3.32
C ALA A 840 -29.02 31.51 3.67
N LEU A 841 -29.82 32.35 4.32
CA LEU A 841 -29.42 33.71 4.70
C LEU A 841 -28.23 33.69 5.67
N LEU A 842 -28.20 32.73 6.61
CA LEU A 842 -27.07 32.57 7.54
C LEU A 842 -25.77 32.22 6.79
N SER A 843 -25.80 31.24 5.89
CA SER A 843 -24.64 30.86 5.08
C SER A 843 -24.19 32.00 4.16
N LEU A 844 -25.12 32.71 3.51
CA LEU A 844 -24.79 33.81 2.61
C LEU A 844 -24.20 35.02 3.35
N LYS A 845 -24.71 35.37 4.54
CA LYS A 845 -24.08 36.38 5.40
C LYS A 845 -22.65 35.98 5.77
N LYS A 846 -22.42 34.70 6.06
CA LYS A 846 -21.07 34.19 6.32
C LYS A 846 -20.17 34.28 5.09
N ALA A 847 -20.70 33.99 3.90
CA ALA A 847 -19.98 34.16 2.64
C ALA A 847 -19.53 35.62 2.43
N MET A 848 -20.42 36.57 2.72
CA MET A 848 -20.16 38.01 2.61
C MET A 848 -19.06 38.51 3.56
N GLU A 849 -18.85 37.87 4.72
CA GLU A 849 -17.72 38.19 5.61
C GLU A 849 -16.36 37.91 4.94
N TYR A 850 -16.28 36.92 4.06
CA TYR A 850 -15.04 36.54 3.36
C TYR A 850 -14.91 37.21 1.98
N SER A 851 -16.02 37.42 1.27
CA SER A 851 -16.02 37.97 -0.10
C SER A 851 -17.09 39.06 -0.25
N PRO A 852 -16.90 40.24 0.37
CA PRO A 852 -17.94 41.27 0.45
C PRO A 852 -18.27 41.95 -0.89
N THR A 853 -17.39 41.84 -1.89
CA THR A 853 -17.55 42.46 -3.21
C THR A 853 -18.02 41.48 -4.28
N ASP A 854 -18.33 40.23 -3.92
CA ASP A 854 -18.75 39.20 -4.88
C ASP A 854 -20.23 39.41 -5.29
N PRO A 855 -20.51 39.68 -6.58
CA PRO A 855 -21.87 39.84 -7.07
C PRO A 855 -22.76 38.62 -6.78
N ASP A 856 -22.24 37.39 -6.89
CA ASP A 856 -23.05 36.18 -6.75
C ASP A 856 -23.60 36.02 -5.31
N ILE A 857 -22.85 36.50 -4.31
CA ILE A 857 -23.29 36.53 -2.90
C ILE A 857 -24.44 37.53 -2.73
N HIS A 858 -24.29 38.75 -3.25
CA HIS A 858 -25.33 39.78 -3.16
C HIS A 858 -26.61 39.38 -3.88
N ALA A 859 -26.49 38.82 -5.09
CA ALA A 859 -27.62 38.26 -5.84
C ALA A 859 -28.40 37.25 -4.99
N ALA A 860 -27.69 36.25 -4.45
CA ALA A 860 -28.32 35.21 -3.66
C ALA A 860 -28.98 35.74 -2.37
N ILE A 861 -28.39 36.75 -1.70
CA ILE A 861 -29.00 37.39 -0.53
C ILE A 861 -30.29 38.11 -0.92
N ILE A 862 -30.26 38.89 -2.00
CA ILE A 862 -31.42 39.65 -2.51
C ILE A 862 -32.54 38.68 -2.91
N ASP A 863 -32.22 37.64 -3.68
CA ASP A 863 -33.15 36.56 -4.04
C ASP A 863 -33.79 35.92 -2.81
N THR A 864 -32.99 35.61 -1.80
CA THR A 864 -33.48 35.03 -0.54
C THR A 864 -34.48 35.95 0.13
N LEU A 865 -34.16 37.24 0.25
CA LEU A 865 -34.98 38.23 0.93
C LEU A 865 -36.32 38.42 0.20
N PHE A 866 -36.30 38.50 -1.13
CA PHE A 866 -37.51 38.56 -1.96
C PHE A 866 -38.41 37.35 -1.73
N VAL A 867 -37.86 36.14 -1.77
CA VAL A 867 -38.65 34.91 -1.59
C VAL A 867 -39.23 34.80 -0.17
N THR A 868 -38.55 35.39 0.84
CA THR A 868 -39.06 35.47 2.21
C THR A 868 -40.01 36.65 2.48
N ASN A 869 -40.31 37.47 1.47
CA ASN A 869 -41.10 38.70 1.59
C ASN A 869 -40.51 39.77 2.52
N ASP A 870 -39.19 39.75 2.77
CA ASP A 870 -38.49 40.83 3.47
C ASP A 870 -38.06 41.91 2.47
N PHE A 871 -39.05 42.65 1.97
CA PHE A 871 -38.85 43.68 0.96
C PHE A 871 -37.97 44.84 1.46
N ASN A 872 -38.06 45.18 2.75
CA ASN A 872 -37.23 46.23 3.34
C ASN A 872 -35.75 45.82 3.35
N GLY A 873 -35.46 44.60 3.80
CA GLY A 873 -34.11 44.05 3.74
C GLY A 873 -33.61 43.91 2.31
N ALA A 874 -34.47 43.49 1.36
CA ALA A 874 -34.12 43.35 -0.04
C ALA A 874 -33.73 44.70 -0.68
N ILE A 875 -34.48 45.76 -0.40
CA ILE A 875 -34.18 47.12 -0.89
C ILE A 875 -32.85 47.63 -0.31
N GLU A 876 -32.60 47.40 0.97
CA GLU A 876 -31.33 47.78 1.61
C GLU A 876 -30.15 47.04 0.95
N ALA A 877 -30.25 45.72 0.82
CA ALA A 877 -29.23 44.90 0.16
C ALA A 877 -29.02 45.31 -1.30
N LEU A 878 -30.10 45.58 -2.04
CA LEU A 878 -30.06 46.04 -3.42
C LEU A 878 -29.37 47.40 -3.57
N SER A 879 -29.59 48.33 -2.64
CA SER A 879 -28.91 49.64 -2.64
C SER A 879 -27.40 49.54 -2.45
N ILE A 880 -26.94 48.50 -1.75
CA ILE A 880 -25.52 48.18 -1.57
C ILE A 880 -24.99 47.51 -2.84
N ALA A 881 -25.71 46.52 -3.37
CA ALA A 881 -25.31 45.76 -4.55
C ALA A 881 -25.18 46.62 -5.81
N ILE A 882 -26.09 47.58 -6.03
CA ILE A 882 -26.03 48.50 -7.19
C ILE A 882 -24.78 49.39 -7.19
N LYS A 883 -24.24 49.70 -5.99
CA LYS A 883 -22.96 50.44 -5.89
C LYS A 883 -21.76 49.60 -6.31
N LEU A 884 -21.89 48.27 -6.23
CA LEU A 884 -20.84 47.32 -6.62
C LEU A 884 -20.93 46.97 -8.11
N ASP A 885 -22.13 46.66 -8.60
CA ASP A 885 -22.41 46.41 -10.02
C ASP A 885 -23.78 47.00 -10.39
N THR A 886 -23.81 47.91 -11.36
CA THR A 886 -25.04 48.58 -11.79
C THR A 886 -26.07 47.62 -12.38
N LYS A 887 -25.66 46.42 -12.83
CA LYS A 887 -26.57 45.38 -13.33
C LYS A 887 -27.56 44.88 -12.29
N PHE A 888 -27.26 44.99 -11.00
CA PHE A 888 -28.21 44.67 -9.94
C PHE A 888 -29.49 45.50 -10.02
N ALA A 889 -29.48 46.66 -10.69
CA ALA A 889 -30.68 47.44 -10.89
C ALA A 889 -31.79 46.68 -11.63
N ALA A 890 -31.48 45.59 -12.35
CA ALA A 890 -32.46 44.69 -12.93
C ALA A 890 -33.44 44.10 -11.88
N TYR A 891 -33.06 43.98 -10.60
CA TYR A 891 -34.00 43.59 -9.55
C TYR A 891 -35.14 44.60 -9.34
N TRP A 892 -34.91 45.89 -9.61
CA TRP A 892 -35.99 46.89 -9.58
C TRP A 892 -37.03 46.65 -10.69
N GLU A 893 -36.63 46.06 -11.83
CA GLU A 893 -37.57 45.61 -12.85
C GLU A 893 -38.45 44.46 -12.32
N THR A 894 -37.86 43.47 -11.64
CA THR A 894 -38.61 42.35 -11.03
C THR A 894 -39.59 42.83 -9.95
N ILE A 895 -39.18 43.82 -9.14
CA ILE A 895 -40.07 44.47 -8.16
C ILE A 895 -41.22 45.16 -8.88
N GLY A 896 -40.93 45.93 -9.93
CA GLY A 896 -41.94 46.60 -10.74
C GLY A 896 -42.94 45.64 -11.36
N ASP A 897 -42.46 44.52 -11.93
CA ASP A 897 -43.31 43.48 -12.54
C ASP A 897 -44.26 42.86 -11.51
N SER A 898 -43.75 42.64 -10.29
CA SER A 898 -44.53 42.07 -9.17
C SER A 898 -45.59 43.06 -8.67
N LEU A 899 -45.23 44.33 -8.52
CA LEU A 899 -46.15 45.41 -8.09
C LEU A 899 -47.23 45.68 -9.14
N GLN A 900 -46.85 45.70 -10.42
CA GLN A 900 -47.79 45.86 -11.54
C GLN A 900 -48.78 44.69 -11.58
N SER A 901 -48.30 43.46 -11.39
CA SER A 901 -49.17 42.26 -11.32
C SER A 901 -50.13 42.28 -10.11
N ALA A 902 -49.82 43.09 -9.08
CA ALA A 902 -50.68 43.33 -7.92
C ALA A 902 -51.56 44.60 -8.05
N ASP A 903 -51.66 45.18 -9.25
CA ASP A 903 -52.36 46.44 -9.58
C ASP A 903 -51.82 47.69 -8.84
N GLN A 904 -50.63 47.60 -8.23
CA GLN A 904 -49.94 48.73 -7.59
C GLN A 904 -49.12 49.52 -8.61
N ASN A 905 -49.81 50.09 -9.59
CA ASN A 905 -49.18 50.71 -10.77
C ASN A 905 -48.32 51.95 -10.45
N GLU A 906 -48.64 52.73 -9.42
CA GLU A 906 -47.83 53.89 -9.01
C GLU A 906 -46.46 53.46 -8.47
N ASP A 907 -46.42 52.47 -7.58
CA ASP A 907 -45.17 51.95 -7.01
C ASP A 907 -44.35 51.17 -8.07
N ALA A 908 -45.04 50.48 -9.00
CA ALA A 908 -44.39 49.81 -10.12
C ALA A 908 -43.62 50.79 -11.02
N ILE A 909 -44.21 51.95 -11.33
CA ILE A 909 -43.55 53.02 -12.09
C ILE A 909 -42.27 53.48 -11.38
N LEU A 910 -42.32 53.72 -10.06
CA LEU A 910 -41.15 54.14 -9.29
C LEU A 910 -40.03 53.07 -9.31
N ALA A 911 -40.39 51.79 -9.27
CA ALA A 911 -39.42 50.70 -9.38
C ALA A 911 -38.79 50.66 -10.78
N TYR A 912 -39.60 50.76 -11.85
CA TYR A 912 -39.08 50.81 -13.22
C TYR A 912 -38.18 52.04 -13.47
N GLU A 913 -38.52 53.19 -12.90
CA GLU A 913 -37.68 54.40 -12.97
C GLU A 913 -36.33 54.18 -12.30
N LYS A 914 -36.31 53.60 -11.10
CA LYS A 914 -35.06 53.24 -10.41
C LYS A 914 -34.22 52.26 -11.23
N CYS A 915 -34.85 51.29 -11.90
CA CYS A 915 -34.15 50.39 -12.82
C CYS A 915 -33.54 51.16 -14.01
N PHE A 916 -34.34 52.03 -14.64
CA PHE A 916 -33.97 52.76 -15.85
C PHE A 916 -32.84 53.79 -15.62
N VAL A 917 -32.78 54.39 -14.43
CA VAL A 917 -31.69 55.31 -14.04
C VAL A 917 -30.32 54.62 -14.09
N HIS A 918 -30.25 53.35 -13.69
CA HIS A 918 -29.00 52.59 -13.65
C HIS A 918 -28.76 51.74 -14.91
N LEU A 919 -29.82 51.37 -15.63
CA LEU A 919 -29.79 50.59 -16.88
C LEU A 919 -30.56 51.31 -18.00
N PRO A 920 -30.08 52.47 -18.49
CA PRO A 920 -30.79 53.30 -19.47
C PRO A 920 -30.94 52.66 -20.86
N ASP A 921 -30.22 51.57 -21.11
CA ASP A 921 -30.26 50.78 -22.33
C ASP A 921 -31.35 49.70 -22.30
N ASN A 922 -31.94 49.41 -21.14
CA ASN A 922 -33.09 48.52 -21.04
C ASN A 922 -34.38 49.27 -21.44
N ILE A 923 -34.54 49.48 -22.75
CA ILE A 923 -35.64 50.27 -23.31
C ILE A 923 -37.03 49.64 -23.05
N ASN A 924 -37.09 48.34 -22.78
CA ASN A 924 -38.35 47.64 -22.48
C ASN A 924 -39.05 48.19 -21.23
N LEU A 925 -38.30 48.80 -20.31
CA LEU A 925 -38.84 49.48 -19.13
C LEU A 925 -39.77 50.65 -19.50
N LEU A 926 -39.49 51.35 -20.60
CA LEU A 926 -40.35 52.45 -21.09
C LEU A 926 -41.73 51.94 -21.52
N ARG A 927 -41.79 50.73 -22.08
CA ARG A 927 -43.07 50.07 -22.37
C ARG A 927 -43.81 49.75 -21.09
N LYS A 928 -43.12 49.09 -20.14
CA LYS A 928 -43.71 48.70 -18.84
C LYS A 928 -44.26 49.90 -18.05
N MET A 929 -43.51 51.01 -18.02
CA MET A 929 -43.98 52.28 -17.44
C MET A 929 -45.20 52.85 -18.19
N GLY A 930 -45.18 52.82 -19.53
CA GLY A 930 -46.32 53.25 -20.36
C GLY A 930 -47.58 52.42 -20.10
N ASP A 931 -47.44 51.10 -19.93
CA ASP A 931 -48.54 50.19 -19.58
C ASP A 931 -49.12 50.52 -18.20
N CYS A 932 -48.27 50.79 -17.20
CA CYS A 932 -48.73 51.26 -15.87
C CYS A 932 -49.44 52.62 -15.94
N TYR A 933 -48.90 53.59 -16.69
CA TYR A 933 -49.55 54.90 -16.87
C TYR A 933 -50.91 54.78 -17.57
N MET A 934 -51.06 53.88 -18.53
CA MET A 934 -52.35 53.54 -19.15
C MET A 934 -53.34 52.97 -18.14
N ALA A 935 -52.89 52.05 -17.27
CA ALA A 935 -53.74 51.45 -16.23
C ALA A 935 -54.22 52.48 -15.18
N LEU A 936 -53.47 53.57 -14.99
CA LEU A 936 -53.82 54.70 -14.12
C LEU A 936 -54.60 55.84 -14.83
N ASP A 937 -54.99 55.65 -16.10
CA ASP A 937 -55.64 56.67 -16.96
C ASP A 937 -54.81 57.95 -17.16
N GLN A 938 -53.48 57.86 -16.99
CA GLN A 938 -52.53 58.95 -17.24
C GLN A 938 -52.06 58.95 -18.71
N LEU A 939 -53.00 59.20 -19.61
CA LEU A 939 -52.83 59.03 -21.06
C LEU A 939 -51.67 59.83 -21.67
N GLU A 940 -51.41 61.05 -21.18
CA GLU A 940 -50.30 61.88 -21.68
C GLU A 940 -48.92 61.34 -21.25
N ALA A 941 -48.80 60.83 -20.02
CA ALA A 941 -47.57 60.22 -19.53
C ALA A 941 -47.29 58.89 -20.26
N ALA A 942 -48.32 58.08 -20.49
CA ALA A 942 -48.24 56.88 -21.30
C ALA A 942 -47.77 57.18 -22.72
N ARG A 943 -48.36 58.19 -23.37
CA ARG A 943 -47.97 58.65 -24.71
C ARG A 943 -46.49 59.07 -24.75
N ALA A 944 -46.02 59.82 -23.76
CA ALA A 944 -44.63 60.25 -23.68
C ALA A 944 -43.66 59.06 -23.54
N ALA A 945 -43.99 58.07 -22.71
CA ALA A 945 -43.19 56.85 -22.54
C ALA A 945 -43.09 56.03 -23.85
N TYR A 946 -44.20 55.85 -24.57
CA TYR A 946 -44.22 55.13 -25.84
C TYR A 946 -43.50 55.86 -26.98
N GLU A 947 -43.58 57.18 -27.07
CA GLU A 947 -42.83 57.95 -28.07
C GLU A 947 -41.31 57.91 -27.79
N LEU A 948 -40.91 57.94 -26.51
CA LEU A 948 -39.51 57.78 -26.12
C LEU A 948 -38.98 56.38 -26.48
N LEU A 949 -39.78 55.34 -26.21
CA LEU A 949 -39.49 53.96 -26.63
C LEU A 949 -39.30 53.85 -28.15
N LYS A 950 -40.25 54.40 -28.93
CA LYS A 950 -40.22 54.38 -30.40
C LYS A 950 -39.00 55.10 -30.97
N THR A 951 -38.60 56.20 -30.35
CA THR A 951 -37.40 56.95 -30.73
C THR A 951 -36.14 56.15 -30.48
N LYS A 952 -36.03 55.52 -29.29
CA LYS A 952 -34.88 54.64 -28.97
C LYS A 952 -34.83 53.38 -29.84
N MET A 953 -35.96 52.75 -30.14
CA MET A 953 -36.02 51.58 -31.03
C MET A 953 -35.50 51.90 -32.45
N LYS A 954 -35.88 53.04 -33.03
CA LYS A 954 -35.35 53.50 -34.32
C LYS A 954 -33.83 53.66 -34.31
N SER A 955 -33.29 54.22 -33.23
CA SER A 955 -31.83 54.43 -33.09
C SER A 955 -31.03 53.12 -32.98
N LEU A 956 -31.66 52.01 -32.62
CA LEU A 956 -31.05 50.68 -32.51
C LEU A 956 -31.12 49.89 -33.83
N THR A 957 -32.10 50.17 -34.69
CA THR A 957 -32.23 49.54 -36.02
C THR A 957 -31.35 50.18 -37.09
N ASP A 958 -30.85 51.39 -36.84
CA ASP A 958 -29.97 52.15 -37.74
C ASP A 958 -28.46 51.95 -37.44
N LYS A 959 -28.10 51.10 -36.47
CA LYS A 959 -26.73 50.63 -36.17
C LYS A 959 -26.59 49.15 -36.52
#